data_AF-A0A668V1F3-F1
#
_entry.id   AF-A0A668V1F3-F1
#
_cell.length_a   1.000
_cell.length_b   1.000
_cell.length_c   1.000
_cell.angle_alpha   90.00
_cell.angle_beta   90.00
_cell.angle_gamma   90.00
#
_symmetry.space_group_name_H-M   'P 1'
#
loop_
_entity.id
_entity.type
_entity.pdbx_description
1 polymer ?
#
loop_
_entity_poly.entity_id
_entity_poly.type
_entity_poly.pdbx_seq_one_letter_code
_entity_poly.pdbx_strand_id
1 'polypeptide(L)'
;MMLKLGVLFAVAVFLETASAASLGVVQTEGGMVEGETVSLGLSRSMDIFKGIPFADIPGRFEKPKRHPGWGGVLKATQYSDECLQLNSFQNSYVGSEDCLYLNIWVPHGSSVSSGLPVMVWIYGGGFMIGGSMGPYYLDNYMYYGKEIADRGNVIVVTLGYRVGPMGFMSTGDSDLPGNYGLWDQQAAIAWVHRNIRSFGGDPGNITVFGESAGGASVSFQTLTPHNKGIIRRAISQSGVALCPWGINRNPRKFAEEVAQKVEGKSISLGSGRSMDIFLGVPFADAPGTFEKPRPHRGWDGILQAKDYKPRCLQVNLLMNDYIGSTDCLYLNIWVPHGSSVSAGLPVMVWIYGGGFLVGGSMGANFLDNYLYSGQEIADRGNVIVVTVGYRVGTLGFLSSGDSGLPGNYGLWDQQAAIAWVHRNIRSFGGDPGNITVFGESAGGASVSFQTLTPHNKGIIRRAISQSGVALCPWGINRNPRKFAEEVAQKVNCPTDNRMAACLKMTDPGALTLAGTISLSGSPDNPIVFNLVLSPVIDGDFLPDDPSHLFHNAAEIDYIAGVNDMDGHIFTALDVPSINSDLVDTPIDDVRRLLGAYTKEKGAVGLNNAYSTYTSNWGSNPSQETIKKTIVGVGTDYIFLVPTQAALYLHADHATTGRTYSYLFSEPNRMGGLIMPYPSWMGADHADDLQYVFGKPFTTPLGYWPSHRRVSGYMISYWTNFAKTGDPNNGGSSVPVNWPTFTRSGPQFLEIHSDMNNNYVQQKMRMPYVNFWTRILPSLPTVVSE
;
A
#
# COMPACT_ATOMS: atom_id res chain seq x y z
N MET A 1 95.59 40.73 -14.59
CA MET A 1 95.60 41.19 -13.18
C MET A 1 94.81 40.16 -12.38
N MET A 2 95.43 39.50 -11.39
CA MET A 2 94.88 38.80 -10.20
C MET A 2 93.34 38.58 -10.11
N LEU A 3 92.76 37.44 -9.71
CA LEU A 3 93.02 36.59 -8.52
C LEU A 3 92.03 35.37 -8.47
N LYS A 4 92.43 34.26 -7.81
CA LYS A 4 91.65 33.19 -7.08
C LYS A 4 90.71 32.16 -7.75
N LEU A 5 91.06 30.89 -7.48
CA LEU A 5 90.29 29.66 -7.10
C LEU A 5 88.98 29.27 -7.81
N GLY A 6 88.92 28.02 -8.27
CA GLY A 6 87.67 27.30 -8.53
C GLY A 6 87.88 25.93 -9.20
N VAL A 7 87.62 24.85 -8.44
CA VAL A 7 87.64 23.44 -8.86
C VAL A 7 86.59 23.16 -9.93
N LEU A 8 86.92 22.38 -10.95
CA LEU A 8 85.97 21.72 -11.85
C LEU A 8 86.58 20.41 -12.39
N PHE A 9 86.10 19.29 -11.86
CA PHE A 9 86.09 18.02 -12.58
C PHE A 9 84.65 17.48 -12.49
N ALA A 10 84.03 17.34 -13.66
CA ALA A 10 82.66 16.88 -13.83
C ALA A 10 82.60 15.35 -13.72
N VAL A 11 81.77 14.85 -12.83
CA VAL A 11 81.17 13.52 -12.93
C VAL A 11 79.66 13.74 -12.94
N ALA A 12 79.07 13.59 -14.13
CA ALA A 12 77.63 13.58 -14.31
C ALA A 12 77.08 12.27 -13.71
N VAL A 13 76.48 12.36 -12.51
CA VAL A 13 75.63 11.30 -11.97
C VAL A 13 74.24 11.51 -12.58
N PHE A 14 73.90 10.70 -13.58
CA PHE A 14 72.51 10.49 -13.95
C PHE A 14 71.80 9.84 -12.76
N LEU A 15 71.14 10.64 -11.92
CA LEU A 15 70.07 10.15 -11.06
C LEU A 15 68.88 9.89 -11.97
N GLU A 16 68.78 8.67 -12.51
CA GLU A 16 67.48 8.12 -12.87
C GLU A 16 66.64 8.15 -11.60
N THR A 17 65.71 9.10 -11.51
CA THR A 17 64.58 8.98 -10.61
C THR A 17 63.80 7.75 -11.07
N ALA A 18 64.10 6.58 -10.50
CA ALA A 18 63.31 5.38 -10.70
C ALA A 18 61.89 5.68 -10.20
N SER A 19 61.01 6.07 -11.13
CA SER A 19 59.58 6.20 -10.84
C SER A 19 59.10 4.84 -10.39
N ALA A 20 58.59 4.74 -9.18
CA ALA A 20 58.01 3.50 -8.68
C ALA A 20 56.85 3.08 -9.60
N ALA A 21 56.76 1.79 -9.94
CA ALA A 21 55.72 1.29 -10.82
C ALA A 21 54.34 1.40 -10.16
N SER A 22 53.34 1.87 -10.89
CA SER A 22 51.96 1.96 -10.42
C SER A 22 51.00 1.75 -11.60
N LEU A 23 49.85 1.15 -11.31
CA LEU A 23 48.71 1.00 -12.21
C LEU A 23 48.06 2.34 -12.55
N GLY A 24 48.13 3.34 -11.66
CA GLY A 24 47.35 4.58 -11.78
C GLY A 24 45.84 4.32 -11.74
N VAL A 25 45.11 4.85 -12.73
CA VAL A 25 43.66 4.66 -12.83
C VAL A 25 43.32 3.35 -13.54
N VAL A 26 42.52 2.51 -12.89
CA VAL A 26 42.13 1.17 -13.34
C VAL A 26 40.68 1.16 -13.81
N GLN A 27 40.42 0.62 -15.00
CA GLN A 27 39.05 0.42 -15.49
C GLN A 27 38.45 -0.88 -14.96
N THR A 28 37.26 -0.77 -14.35
CA THR A 28 36.43 -1.89 -13.90
C THR A 28 35.08 -1.91 -14.63
N GLU A 29 34.27 -2.94 -14.39
CA GLU A 29 32.89 -3.00 -14.90
C GLU A 29 31.97 -1.91 -14.32
N GLY A 30 32.32 -1.32 -13.17
CA GLY A 30 31.56 -0.24 -12.53
C GLY A 30 32.04 1.16 -12.88
N GLY A 31 33.24 1.31 -13.45
CA GLY A 31 33.85 2.60 -13.76
C GLY A 31 35.35 2.63 -13.48
N MET A 32 35.93 3.81 -13.61
CA MET A 32 37.35 4.06 -13.35
C MET A 32 37.61 4.16 -11.84
N VAL A 33 38.67 3.54 -11.35
CA VAL A 33 39.07 3.52 -9.93
C VAL A 33 40.53 3.94 -9.79
N GLU A 34 40.83 4.73 -8.77
CA GLU A 34 42.19 5.12 -8.43
C GLU A 34 42.44 4.87 -6.94
N GLY A 35 43.54 4.20 -6.63
CA GLY A 35 43.98 3.89 -5.26
C GLY A 35 45.12 4.79 -4.81
N GLU A 36 45.80 4.38 -3.74
CA GLU A 36 47.04 4.99 -3.26
C GLU A 36 48.25 4.11 -3.57
N THR A 37 49.36 4.70 -3.99
CA THR A 37 50.63 3.99 -4.19
C THR A 37 51.54 4.22 -3.00
N VAL A 38 52.00 3.13 -2.37
CA VAL A 38 52.98 3.18 -1.27
C VAL A 38 54.32 2.57 -1.70
N SER A 39 55.42 3.15 -1.22
CA SER A 39 56.76 2.60 -1.47
C SER A 39 57.06 1.43 -0.52
N LEU A 40 57.61 0.34 -1.06
CA LEU A 40 58.04 -0.84 -0.30
C LEU A 40 59.58 -0.94 -0.19
N GLY A 41 60.31 0.08 -0.65
CA GLY A 41 61.77 0.11 -0.74
C GLY A 41 62.27 0.29 -2.19
N LEU A 42 63.57 0.08 -2.41
CA LEU A 42 64.22 0.27 -3.72
C LEU A 42 63.52 -0.52 -4.83
N SER A 43 62.97 0.20 -5.82
CA SER A 43 62.27 -0.34 -7.00
C SER A 43 61.08 -1.26 -6.69
N ARG A 44 60.41 -1.07 -5.54
CA ARG A 44 59.18 -1.81 -5.19
C ARG A 44 58.11 -0.85 -4.67
N SER A 45 56.88 -1.10 -5.07
CA SER A 45 55.71 -0.31 -4.69
C SER A 45 54.50 -1.20 -4.53
N MET A 46 53.42 -0.66 -3.97
CA MET A 46 52.15 -1.33 -3.87
C MET A 46 51.02 -0.34 -4.13
N ASP A 47 50.11 -0.70 -5.03
CA ASP A 47 48.86 0.02 -5.17
C ASP A 47 47.82 -0.59 -4.22
N ILE A 48 47.17 0.27 -3.44
CA ILE A 48 46.18 -0.08 -2.44
C ILE A 48 44.87 0.61 -2.81
N PHE A 49 43.82 -0.20 -2.97
CA PHE A 49 42.48 0.27 -3.24
C PHE A 49 41.59 -0.11 -2.06
N LYS A 50 40.92 0.86 -1.44
CA LYS A 50 40.01 0.66 -0.31
C LYS A 50 38.63 1.20 -0.67
N GLY A 51 37.58 0.43 -0.43
CA GLY A 51 36.20 0.86 -0.65
C GLY A 51 35.73 0.81 -2.11
N ILE A 52 36.06 -0.23 -2.87
CA ILE A 52 35.48 -0.42 -4.22
C ILE A 52 34.12 -1.15 -4.09
N PRO A 53 33.00 -0.58 -4.56
CA PRO A 53 31.71 -1.27 -4.51
C PRO A 53 31.69 -2.40 -5.55
N PHE A 54 31.36 -3.61 -5.10
CA PHE A 54 31.25 -4.79 -6.00
C PHE A 54 29.79 -5.14 -6.33
N ALA A 55 28.84 -4.58 -5.60
CA ALA A 55 27.40 -4.77 -5.76
C ALA A 55 26.65 -3.46 -5.48
N ASP A 56 25.43 -3.36 -6.00
CA ASP A 56 24.46 -2.32 -5.62
C ASP A 56 23.97 -2.55 -4.18
N ILE A 57 23.39 -1.52 -3.55
CA ILE A 57 22.80 -1.63 -2.21
C ILE A 57 21.62 -2.61 -2.30
N PRO A 58 21.72 -3.81 -1.71
CA PRO A 58 20.67 -4.81 -1.82
C PRO A 58 19.48 -4.43 -0.94
N GLY A 59 18.27 -4.82 -1.35
CA GLY A 59 17.16 -4.91 -0.40
C GLY A 59 17.52 -5.88 0.73
N ARG A 60 17.04 -5.61 1.97
CA ARG A 60 17.40 -6.36 3.20
C ARG A 60 17.43 -7.88 3.02
N PHE A 61 16.44 -8.42 2.32
CA PHE A 61 16.29 -9.86 2.05
C PHE A 61 16.28 -10.18 0.54
N GLU A 62 17.09 -9.45 -0.22
CA GLU A 62 17.30 -9.71 -1.64
C GLU A 62 18.74 -10.17 -1.92
N LYS A 63 18.92 -10.89 -3.02
CA LYS A 63 20.26 -11.20 -3.55
C LYS A 63 20.96 -9.89 -4.00
N PRO A 64 22.29 -9.79 -3.86
CA PRO A 64 23.05 -8.66 -4.36
C PRO A 64 22.89 -8.55 -5.88
N LYS A 65 22.74 -7.32 -6.35
CA LYS A 65 22.67 -6.96 -7.77
C LYS A 65 24.00 -6.31 -8.19
N ARG A 66 24.30 -6.30 -9.48
CA ARG A 66 25.48 -5.59 -9.99
C ARG A 66 25.32 -4.10 -9.72
N HIS A 67 26.41 -3.45 -9.31
CA HIS A 67 26.44 -2.00 -9.12
C HIS A 67 26.10 -1.29 -10.45
N PRO A 68 25.25 -0.23 -10.44
CA PRO A 68 24.87 0.50 -11.66
C PRO A 68 26.04 1.24 -12.33
N GLY A 69 27.16 1.34 -11.62
CA GLY A 69 28.36 2.05 -12.01
C GLY A 69 28.41 3.48 -11.48
N TRP A 70 29.52 4.18 -11.71
CA TRP A 70 29.70 5.57 -11.30
C TRP A 70 30.31 6.40 -12.44
N GLY A 71 30.02 7.69 -12.44
CA GLY A 71 30.65 8.66 -13.34
C GLY A 71 32.03 9.08 -12.83
N GLY A 72 32.97 9.34 -13.75
CA GLY A 72 34.31 9.81 -13.41
C GLY A 72 35.21 8.75 -12.79
N VAL A 73 36.17 9.18 -11.97
CA VAL A 73 37.15 8.33 -11.29
C VAL A 73 36.80 8.23 -9.81
N LEU A 74 36.54 7.02 -9.33
CA LEU A 74 36.32 6.73 -7.91
C LEU A 74 37.67 6.71 -7.17
N LYS A 75 37.82 7.57 -6.16
CA LYS A 75 38.99 7.59 -5.27
C LYS A 75 38.82 6.52 -4.17
N ALA A 76 39.41 5.34 -4.40
CA ALA A 76 39.37 4.20 -3.50
C ALA A 76 40.50 4.27 -2.45
N THR A 77 40.50 5.30 -1.60
CA THR A 77 41.58 5.57 -0.63
C THR A 77 41.16 5.38 0.83
N GLN A 78 39.89 5.07 1.10
CA GLN A 78 39.34 4.89 2.45
C GLN A 78 38.48 3.62 2.51
N TYR A 79 38.41 3.00 3.68
CA TYR A 79 37.50 1.88 3.90
C TYR A 79 36.06 2.38 3.93
N SER A 80 35.14 1.59 3.36
CA SER A 80 33.70 1.78 3.51
C SER A 80 33.18 1.17 4.81
N ASP A 81 31.96 1.52 5.17
CA ASP A 81 31.28 0.99 6.35
C ASP A 81 31.15 -0.54 6.31
N GLU A 82 31.24 -1.15 7.48
CA GLU A 82 30.90 -2.56 7.66
C GLU A 82 29.39 -2.79 7.56
N CYS A 83 28.98 -4.04 7.33
CA CYS A 83 27.56 -4.35 7.20
C CYS A 83 26.82 -4.21 8.53
N LEU A 84 25.58 -3.73 8.46
CA LEU A 84 24.72 -3.52 9.61
C LEU A 84 24.65 -4.77 10.50
N GLN A 85 25.12 -4.63 11.74
CA GLN A 85 25.31 -5.74 12.66
C GLN A 85 25.25 -5.27 14.12
N LEU A 86 25.17 -6.21 15.05
CA LEU A 86 25.31 -5.92 16.47
C LEU A 86 26.78 -5.57 16.78
N ASN A 87 27.00 -4.63 17.70
CA ASN A 87 28.34 -4.39 18.22
C ASN A 87 28.84 -5.61 19.03
N SER A 88 30.13 -5.64 19.34
CA SER A 88 30.73 -6.78 20.07
C SER A 88 30.15 -7.03 21.47
N PHE A 89 29.50 -6.03 22.07
CA PHE A 89 28.83 -6.12 23.37
C PHE A 89 27.34 -6.48 23.27
N GLN A 90 26.81 -6.65 22.05
CA GLN A 90 25.42 -6.98 21.73
C GLN A 90 24.39 -6.03 22.38
N ASN A 91 24.75 -4.76 22.58
CA ASN A 91 23.88 -3.77 23.24
C ASN A 91 23.50 -2.59 22.33
N SER A 92 24.07 -2.51 21.14
CA SER A 92 23.76 -1.54 20.09
C SER A 92 24.14 -2.11 18.73
N TYR A 93 23.85 -1.38 17.65
CA TYR A 93 24.22 -1.75 16.28
C TYR A 93 25.30 -0.81 15.74
N VAL A 94 26.03 -1.29 14.74
CA VAL A 94 27.09 -0.59 14.00
C VAL A 94 26.99 -0.94 12.52
N GLY A 95 27.63 -0.14 11.67
CA GLY A 95 27.66 -0.36 10.22
C GLY A 95 26.48 0.24 9.44
N SER A 96 26.39 -0.13 8.17
CA SER A 96 25.43 0.38 7.18
C SER A 96 24.83 -0.75 6.34
N GLU A 97 23.66 -0.54 5.74
CA GLU A 97 23.14 -1.44 4.68
C GLU A 97 23.92 -1.27 3.36
N ASP A 98 24.55 -0.11 3.15
CA ASP A 98 25.50 0.15 2.07
C ASP A 98 26.91 -0.29 2.50
N CYS A 99 27.20 -1.59 2.37
CA CYS A 99 28.39 -2.22 2.94
C CYS A 99 29.10 -3.23 2.02
N LEU A 100 28.63 -3.40 0.78
CA LEU A 100 29.15 -4.40 -0.16
C LEU A 100 30.36 -3.89 -0.96
N TYR A 101 31.44 -3.65 -0.22
CA TYR A 101 32.71 -3.13 -0.74
C TYR A 101 33.86 -4.12 -0.57
N LEU A 102 34.88 -3.98 -1.41
CA LEU A 102 36.13 -4.73 -1.32
C LEU A 102 37.35 -3.82 -1.31
N ASN A 103 38.47 -4.39 -0.85
CA ASN A 103 39.77 -3.74 -0.80
C ASN A 103 40.80 -4.63 -1.50
N ILE A 104 41.77 -4.02 -2.19
CA ILE A 104 42.77 -4.72 -3.03
C ILE A 104 44.17 -4.20 -2.73
N TRP A 105 45.13 -5.10 -2.56
CA TRP A 105 46.56 -4.79 -2.46
C TRP A 105 47.29 -5.45 -3.62
N VAL A 106 47.98 -4.64 -4.44
CA VAL A 106 48.69 -5.09 -5.63
C VAL A 106 50.19 -4.78 -5.47
N PRO A 107 51.06 -5.78 -5.28
CA PRO A 107 52.50 -5.55 -5.18
C PRO A 107 53.12 -5.33 -6.56
N HIS A 108 54.11 -4.45 -6.66
CA HIS A 108 54.86 -4.12 -7.87
C HIS A 108 56.37 -4.20 -7.64
N GLY A 109 57.09 -4.67 -8.66
CA GLY A 109 58.54 -4.60 -8.74
C GLY A 109 58.99 -3.38 -9.53
N SER A 110 60.07 -3.54 -10.32
CA SER A 110 60.57 -2.51 -11.23
C SER A 110 59.62 -2.20 -12.40
N SER A 111 58.60 -3.04 -12.63
CA SER A 111 57.53 -2.84 -13.59
C SER A 111 56.17 -3.17 -12.95
N VAL A 112 55.10 -2.67 -13.56
CA VAL A 112 53.72 -2.99 -13.15
C VAL A 112 53.51 -4.51 -13.25
N SER A 113 52.87 -5.07 -12.24
CA SER A 113 52.65 -6.51 -12.13
C SER A 113 51.56 -6.98 -13.08
N SER A 114 51.70 -8.21 -13.60
CA SER A 114 50.73 -8.84 -14.49
C SER A 114 50.70 -10.35 -14.27
N GLY A 115 49.50 -10.94 -14.33
CA GLY A 115 49.28 -12.37 -14.16
C GLY A 115 49.53 -12.90 -12.74
N LEU A 116 49.44 -12.06 -11.70
CA LEU A 116 49.68 -12.49 -10.32
C LEU A 116 48.56 -13.43 -9.81
N PRO A 117 48.89 -14.43 -8.96
CA PRO A 117 47.88 -15.17 -8.22
C PRO A 117 47.04 -14.24 -7.33
N VAL A 118 45.77 -14.58 -7.14
CA VAL A 118 44.82 -13.75 -6.39
C VAL A 118 44.34 -14.51 -5.16
N MET A 119 44.40 -13.89 -3.99
CA MET A 119 43.90 -14.44 -2.72
C MET A 119 42.74 -13.58 -2.19
N VAL A 120 41.57 -14.20 -2.03
CA VAL A 120 40.34 -13.53 -1.58
C VAL A 120 40.00 -13.98 -0.16
N TRP A 121 40.06 -13.05 0.79
CA TRP A 121 39.80 -13.26 2.21
C TRP A 121 38.32 -13.11 2.54
N ILE A 122 37.77 -14.08 3.26
CA ILE A 122 36.44 -14.06 3.86
C ILE A 122 36.58 -14.09 5.38
N TYR A 123 36.09 -13.05 6.05
CA TYR A 123 36.23 -12.91 7.50
C TYR A 123 35.27 -13.79 8.30
N GLY A 124 35.66 -14.08 9.55
CA GLY A 124 34.93 -14.87 10.54
C GLY A 124 33.82 -14.11 11.27
N GLY A 125 33.68 -14.35 12.58
CA GLY A 125 32.67 -13.68 13.42
C GLY A 125 31.32 -14.39 13.53
N GLY A 126 31.32 -15.72 13.35
CA GLY A 126 30.17 -16.58 13.62
C GLY A 126 28.95 -16.36 12.71
N PHE A 127 29.14 -15.69 11.56
CA PHE A 127 28.08 -15.16 10.70
C PHE A 127 27.21 -14.08 11.34
N MET A 128 27.60 -13.56 12.51
CA MET A 128 26.81 -12.58 13.27
C MET A 128 27.42 -11.18 13.23
N ILE A 129 28.74 -11.10 13.21
CA ILE A 129 29.51 -9.86 13.22
C ILE A 129 30.76 -9.96 12.32
N GLY A 130 31.39 -8.85 11.96
CA GLY A 130 32.69 -8.77 11.27
C GLY A 130 32.74 -7.70 10.18
N GLY A 131 33.89 -7.56 9.53
CA GLY A 131 34.08 -6.56 8.47
C GLY A 131 35.32 -6.83 7.62
N SER A 132 35.36 -6.23 6.43
CA SER A 132 36.40 -6.45 5.41
C SER A 132 37.80 -5.96 5.84
N MET A 133 37.86 -5.01 6.76
CA MET A 133 39.10 -4.51 7.38
C MET A 133 39.49 -5.30 8.64
N GLY A 134 38.53 -5.95 9.29
CA GLY A 134 38.73 -6.62 10.58
C GLY A 134 38.83 -5.63 11.75
N PRO A 135 39.02 -6.12 12.99
CA PRO A 135 39.13 -5.27 14.16
C PRO A 135 40.39 -4.38 14.12
N TYR A 136 40.26 -3.16 14.66
CA TYR A 136 41.36 -2.20 14.78
C TYR A 136 42.16 -2.45 16.07
N TYR A 137 43.47 -2.66 15.94
CA TYR A 137 44.39 -2.89 17.04
C TYR A 137 45.68 -2.11 16.84
N LEU A 138 46.11 -1.32 17.84
CA LEU A 138 47.42 -0.66 17.90
C LEU A 138 47.82 0.01 16.57
N ASP A 139 46.95 0.89 16.09
CA ASP A 139 47.14 1.69 14.87
C ASP A 139 47.06 0.96 13.52
N ASN A 140 46.53 -0.27 13.50
CA ASN A 140 46.29 -0.97 12.25
C ASN A 140 45.05 -1.88 12.30
N TYR A 141 44.50 -2.16 11.13
CA TYR A 141 43.42 -3.12 10.95
C TYR A 141 43.98 -4.54 10.80
N MET A 142 43.34 -5.51 11.45
CA MET A 142 43.80 -6.91 11.46
C MET A 142 43.92 -7.52 10.05
N TYR A 143 43.04 -7.16 9.10
CA TYR A 143 43.05 -7.70 7.74
C TYR A 143 43.77 -6.80 6.73
N TYR A 144 44.74 -6.01 7.18
CA TYR A 144 45.57 -5.20 6.30
C TYR A 144 46.49 -6.09 5.42
N GLY A 145 46.10 -6.26 4.14
CA GLY A 145 46.68 -7.26 3.23
C GLY A 145 48.13 -7.06 2.79
N LYS A 146 48.78 -5.97 3.21
CA LYS A 146 50.13 -5.57 2.74
C LYS A 146 51.16 -6.68 2.86
N GLU A 147 51.30 -7.32 4.03
CA GLU A 147 52.39 -8.27 4.26
C GLU A 147 52.23 -9.56 3.46
N ILE A 148 50.99 -10.04 3.26
CA ILE A 148 50.72 -11.20 2.41
C ILE A 148 50.99 -10.86 0.95
N ALA A 149 50.54 -9.69 0.50
CA ALA A 149 50.74 -9.24 -0.88
C ALA A 149 52.24 -9.06 -1.21
N ASP A 150 52.97 -8.31 -0.37
CA ASP A 150 54.39 -8.00 -0.58
C ASP A 150 55.28 -9.26 -0.51
N ARG A 151 55.19 -10.03 0.58
CA ARG A 151 56.06 -11.20 0.78
C ARG A 151 55.67 -12.39 -0.09
N GLY A 152 54.37 -12.54 -0.36
CA GLY A 152 53.84 -13.62 -1.18
C GLY A 152 53.89 -13.35 -2.68
N ASN A 153 54.10 -12.09 -3.08
CA ASN A 153 53.96 -11.63 -4.46
C ASN A 153 52.62 -12.07 -5.09
N VAL A 154 51.53 -11.77 -4.38
CA VAL A 154 50.15 -12.09 -4.76
C VAL A 154 49.26 -10.86 -4.62
N ILE A 155 48.15 -10.82 -5.34
CA ILE A 155 47.11 -9.82 -5.09
C ILE A 155 46.24 -10.32 -3.95
N VAL A 156 46.04 -9.47 -2.94
CA VAL A 156 45.14 -9.77 -1.80
C VAL A 156 43.87 -8.96 -1.95
N VAL A 157 42.74 -9.60 -1.76
CA VAL A 157 41.41 -8.97 -1.75
C VAL A 157 40.71 -9.29 -0.44
N THR A 158 40.15 -8.28 0.23
CA THR A 158 39.20 -8.48 1.34
C THR A 158 37.83 -7.94 0.95
N LEU A 159 36.74 -8.59 1.39
CA LEU A 159 35.37 -8.25 0.98
C LEU A 159 34.43 -8.10 2.19
N GLY A 160 33.44 -7.21 2.07
CA GLY A 160 32.29 -7.09 2.97
C GLY A 160 31.16 -8.06 2.59
N TYR A 161 30.40 -8.58 3.56
CA TYR A 161 29.19 -9.35 3.31
C TYR A 161 28.18 -9.19 4.46
N ARG A 162 26.88 -9.28 4.18
CA ARG A 162 25.85 -9.18 5.24
C ARG A 162 25.97 -10.32 6.24
N VAL A 163 25.86 -9.97 7.51
CA VAL A 163 25.88 -10.91 8.65
C VAL A 163 24.56 -10.83 9.44
N GLY A 164 24.45 -11.66 10.48
CA GLY A 164 23.31 -11.72 11.37
C GLY A 164 21.99 -12.01 10.65
N PRO A 165 20.87 -11.46 11.16
CA PRO A 165 19.56 -11.51 10.50
C PRO A 165 19.58 -11.07 9.03
N MET A 166 20.34 -10.02 8.70
CA MET A 166 20.38 -9.46 7.34
C MET A 166 21.08 -10.40 6.35
N GLY A 167 22.04 -11.18 6.81
CA GLY A 167 22.77 -12.15 5.98
C GLY A 167 22.15 -13.55 5.95
N PHE A 168 21.56 -14.02 7.06
CA PHE A 168 21.33 -15.45 7.27
C PHE A 168 19.96 -15.83 7.83
N MET A 169 19.03 -14.88 8.01
CA MET A 169 17.67 -15.20 8.44
C MET A 169 16.91 -16.00 7.38
N SER A 170 16.18 -17.04 7.80
CA SER A 170 15.33 -17.83 6.93
C SER A 170 14.08 -18.32 7.66
N THR A 171 12.96 -18.36 6.93
CA THR A 171 11.70 -19.00 7.36
C THR A 171 11.68 -20.51 7.08
N GLY A 172 12.71 -21.05 6.42
CA GLY A 172 12.75 -22.45 6.00
C GLY A 172 11.81 -22.78 4.83
N ASP A 173 11.26 -21.76 4.17
CA ASP A 173 10.45 -21.88 2.95
C ASP A 173 10.96 -20.89 1.87
N SER A 174 10.22 -20.78 0.76
CA SER A 174 10.58 -19.92 -0.36
C SER A 174 10.39 -18.42 -0.11
N ASP A 175 9.70 -18.03 0.97
CA ASP A 175 9.37 -16.62 1.22
C ASP A 175 10.59 -15.87 1.77
N LEU A 176 11.37 -16.51 2.65
CA LEU A 176 12.67 -16.03 3.11
C LEU A 176 13.68 -17.20 3.08
N PRO A 177 14.24 -17.52 1.90
CA PRO A 177 15.15 -18.66 1.74
C PRO A 177 16.50 -18.47 2.45
N GLY A 178 16.84 -17.23 2.82
CA GLY A 178 18.05 -16.87 3.56
C GLY A 178 19.34 -16.97 2.74
N ASN A 179 20.48 -17.08 3.45
CA ASN A 179 21.83 -17.18 2.89
C ASN A 179 22.27 -16.00 2.00
N TYR A 180 21.72 -14.81 2.22
CA TYR A 180 22.08 -13.58 1.51
C TYR A 180 23.56 -13.21 1.68
N GLY A 181 24.14 -13.43 2.87
CA GLY A 181 25.56 -13.23 3.11
C GLY A 181 26.46 -14.13 2.24
N LEU A 182 26.03 -15.37 1.94
CA LEU A 182 26.76 -16.24 1.02
C LEU A 182 26.63 -15.77 -0.44
N TRP A 183 25.50 -15.18 -0.81
CA TRP A 183 25.33 -14.56 -2.12
C TRP A 183 26.18 -13.31 -2.28
N ASP A 184 26.33 -12.49 -1.23
CA ASP A 184 27.21 -11.32 -1.21
C ASP A 184 28.67 -11.72 -1.45
N GLN A 185 29.15 -12.75 -0.74
CA GLN A 185 30.47 -13.34 -0.95
C GLN A 185 30.65 -13.85 -2.38
N GLN A 186 29.64 -14.56 -2.93
CA GLN A 186 29.68 -15.07 -4.30
C GLN A 186 29.75 -13.93 -5.32
N ALA A 187 28.99 -12.85 -5.11
CA ALA A 187 29.01 -11.67 -5.96
C ALA A 187 30.37 -10.98 -5.96
N ALA A 188 31.02 -10.84 -4.79
CA ALA A 188 32.37 -10.31 -4.66
C ALA A 188 33.40 -11.19 -5.39
N ILE A 189 33.37 -12.52 -5.20
CA ILE A 189 34.27 -13.45 -5.89
C ILE A 189 34.08 -13.36 -7.42
N ALA A 190 32.84 -13.28 -7.88
CA ALA A 190 32.53 -13.14 -9.29
C ALA A 190 33.00 -11.77 -9.85
N TRP A 191 32.88 -10.69 -9.06
CA TRP A 191 33.42 -9.38 -9.41
C TRP A 191 34.94 -9.44 -9.55
N VAL A 192 35.64 -10.06 -8.60
CA VAL A 192 37.09 -10.25 -8.66
C VAL A 192 37.47 -10.98 -9.95
N HIS A 193 36.81 -12.10 -10.25
CA HIS A 193 37.08 -12.86 -11.48
C HIS A 193 36.92 -12.03 -12.76
N ARG A 194 35.94 -11.12 -12.81
CA ARG A 194 35.71 -10.25 -13.99
C ARG A 194 36.71 -9.11 -14.10
N ASN A 195 37.18 -8.56 -12.99
CA ASN A 195 37.91 -7.29 -12.97
C ASN A 195 39.40 -7.42 -12.65
N ILE A 196 39.84 -8.49 -11.99
CA ILE A 196 41.19 -8.56 -11.40
C ILE A 196 42.33 -8.50 -12.43
N ARG A 197 42.03 -8.82 -13.70
CA ARG A 197 42.99 -8.66 -14.80
C ARG A 197 43.43 -7.20 -14.97
N SER A 198 42.52 -6.24 -14.78
CA SER A 198 42.85 -4.80 -14.84
C SER A 198 43.78 -4.36 -13.70
N PHE A 199 43.83 -5.13 -12.62
CA PHE A 199 44.73 -4.91 -11.47
C PHE A 199 46.02 -5.74 -11.57
N GLY A 200 46.28 -6.40 -12.71
CA GLY A 200 47.46 -7.24 -12.90
C GLY A 200 47.33 -8.68 -12.37
N GLY A 201 46.12 -9.13 -12.02
CA GLY A 201 45.86 -10.50 -11.54
C GLY A 201 45.49 -11.49 -12.64
N ASP A 202 45.70 -12.77 -12.36
CA ASP A 202 45.21 -13.88 -13.19
C ASP A 202 43.81 -14.35 -12.72
N PRO A 203 42.74 -14.09 -13.49
CA PRO A 203 41.39 -14.53 -13.11
C PRO A 203 41.25 -16.07 -13.08
N GLY A 204 42.13 -16.83 -13.74
CA GLY A 204 42.14 -18.29 -13.68
C GLY A 204 42.82 -18.87 -12.43
N ASN A 205 43.39 -18.03 -11.58
CA ASN A 205 44.25 -18.42 -10.46
C ASN A 205 43.81 -17.80 -9.11
N ILE A 206 42.51 -17.88 -8.82
CA ILE A 206 41.91 -17.35 -7.60
C ILE A 206 41.92 -18.41 -6.48
N THR A 207 42.45 -18.03 -5.32
CA THR A 207 42.40 -18.79 -4.06
C THR A 207 41.49 -18.07 -3.07
N VAL A 208 40.43 -18.73 -2.59
CA VAL A 208 39.62 -18.19 -1.48
C VAL A 208 40.15 -18.71 -0.15
N PHE A 209 40.18 -17.87 0.88
CA PHE A 209 40.63 -18.27 2.21
C PHE A 209 39.89 -17.51 3.31
N GLY A 210 39.78 -18.10 4.51
CA GLY A 210 38.97 -17.53 5.58
C GLY A 210 39.09 -18.27 6.91
N GLU A 211 38.71 -17.60 8.00
CA GLU A 211 38.78 -18.10 9.38
C GLU A 211 37.38 -18.24 10.01
N SER A 212 37.16 -19.27 10.83
CA SER A 212 35.90 -19.53 11.54
C SER A 212 34.70 -19.56 10.59
N ALA A 213 33.70 -18.69 10.75
CA ALA A 213 32.58 -18.54 9.81
C ALA A 213 33.04 -18.21 8.38
N GLY A 214 34.16 -17.51 8.21
CA GLY A 214 34.82 -17.29 6.93
C GLY A 214 35.46 -18.57 6.38
N GLY A 215 35.99 -19.44 7.24
CA GLY A 215 36.47 -20.77 6.85
C GLY A 215 35.33 -21.70 6.40
N ALA A 216 34.20 -21.66 7.11
CA ALA A 216 32.97 -22.33 6.70
C ALA A 216 32.42 -21.75 5.38
N SER A 217 32.46 -20.42 5.22
CA SER A 217 32.13 -19.72 3.98
C SER A 217 32.98 -20.22 2.80
N VAL A 218 34.31 -20.32 2.97
CA VAL A 218 35.20 -20.92 1.96
C VAL A 218 34.71 -22.31 1.55
N SER A 219 34.33 -23.15 2.51
CA SER A 219 33.77 -24.47 2.22
C SER A 219 32.43 -24.39 1.48
N PHE A 220 31.55 -23.44 1.80
CA PHE A 220 30.29 -23.26 1.07
C PHE A 220 30.51 -22.74 -0.36
N GLN A 221 31.44 -21.80 -0.54
CA GLN A 221 31.77 -21.21 -1.83
C GLN A 221 32.43 -22.21 -2.79
N THR A 222 33.12 -23.25 -2.29
CA THR A 222 33.64 -24.34 -3.14
C THR A 222 32.58 -25.39 -3.51
N LEU A 223 31.53 -25.53 -2.71
CA LEU A 223 30.44 -26.49 -2.94
C LEU A 223 29.37 -25.96 -3.89
N THR A 224 29.20 -24.64 -4.00
CA THR A 224 28.18 -24.04 -4.87
C THR A 224 28.56 -24.16 -6.36
N PRO A 225 27.61 -24.54 -7.25
CA PRO A 225 27.88 -24.58 -8.69
C PRO A 225 28.16 -23.19 -9.29
N HIS A 226 27.77 -22.11 -8.60
CA HIS A 226 27.95 -20.73 -9.08
C HIS A 226 29.42 -20.29 -9.16
N ASN A 227 30.33 -20.98 -8.48
CA ASN A 227 31.78 -20.69 -8.53
C ASN A 227 32.56 -21.70 -9.37
N LYS A 228 31.87 -22.59 -10.09
CA LYS A 228 32.53 -23.57 -10.97
C LYS A 228 33.35 -22.84 -12.03
N GLY A 229 34.66 -23.11 -12.04
CA GLY A 229 35.61 -22.47 -12.96
C GLY A 229 36.10 -21.08 -12.52
N ILE A 230 35.58 -20.54 -11.41
CA ILE A 230 36.03 -19.26 -10.84
C ILE A 230 37.07 -19.49 -9.73
N ILE A 231 36.75 -20.36 -8.76
CA ILE A 231 37.65 -20.67 -7.65
C ILE A 231 38.58 -21.80 -8.05
N ARG A 232 39.89 -21.57 -7.97
CA ARG A 232 40.92 -22.57 -8.29
C ARG A 232 41.42 -23.31 -7.06
N ARG A 233 41.56 -22.64 -5.91
CA ARG A 233 42.06 -23.21 -4.64
C ARG A 233 41.30 -22.62 -3.45
N ALA A 234 41.36 -23.33 -2.32
CA ALA A 234 40.67 -22.95 -1.10
C ALA A 234 41.51 -23.26 0.15
N ILE A 235 41.46 -22.37 1.15
CA ILE A 235 42.10 -22.56 2.46
C ILE A 235 41.07 -22.23 3.55
N SER A 236 40.63 -23.24 4.29
CA SER A 236 39.71 -23.08 5.42
C SER A 236 40.46 -23.13 6.74
N GLN A 237 40.41 -22.06 7.54
CA GLN A 237 41.00 -21.99 8.87
C GLN A 237 39.90 -22.14 9.92
N SER A 238 39.95 -23.19 10.74
CA SER A 238 39.04 -23.39 11.89
C SER A 238 37.53 -23.35 11.58
N GLY A 239 37.12 -23.71 10.36
CA GLY A 239 35.71 -23.80 9.97
C GLY A 239 35.50 -24.47 8.62
N VAL A 240 34.47 -25.32 8.50
CA VAL A 240 34.04 -25.99 7.25
C VAL A 240 32.52 -26.18 7.26
N ALA A 241 31.90 -26.49 6.12
CA ALA A 241 30.44 -26.62 5.98
C ALA A 241 29.80 -27.69 6.89
N LEU A 242 30.59 -28.67 7.35
CA LEU A 242 30.13 -29.76 8.22
C LEU A 242 30.23 -29.45 9.72
N CYS A 243 30.81 -28.32 10.11
CA CYS A 243 30.80 -27.90 11.50
C CYS A 243 29.35 -27.77 12.00
N PRO A 244 29.00 -28.26 13.21
CA PRO A 244 27.61 -28.24 13.69
C PRO A 244 26.95 -26.85 13.72
N TRP A 245 27.76 -25.80 13.92
CA TRP A 245 27.33 -24.40 13.93
C TRP A 245 27.31 -23.76 12.53
N GLY A 246 27.85 -24.42 11.50
CA GLY A 246 27.95 -23.88 10.15
C GLY A 246 26.61 -23.89 9.39
N ILE A 247 25.65 -24.71 9.82
CA ILE A 247 24.31 -24.81 9.20
C ILE A 247 23.25 -24.74 10.29
N ASN A 248 22.34 -23.77 10.18
CA ASN A 248 21.16 -23.72 11.03
C ASN A 248 20.14 -24.78 10.57
N ARG A 249 19.92 -25.81 11.40
CA ARG A 249 18.97 -26.90 11.12
C ARG A 249 17.52 -26.57 11.49
N ASN A 250 17.27 -25.47 12.18
CA ASN A 250 15.94 -25.00 12.53
C ASN A 250 15.81 -23.48 12.30
N PRO A 251 15.90 -23.03 11.04
CA PRO A 251 15.89 -21.60 10.71
C PRO A 251 14.58 -20.92 11.10
N ARG A 252 13.45 -21.62 10.94
CA ARG A 252 12.11 -21.10 11.27
C ARG A 252 11.98 -20.68 12.74
N LYS A 253 12.54 -21.45 13.67
CA LYS A 253 12.46 -21.12 15.10
C LYS A 253 13.05 -19.73 15.41
N PHE A 254 14.20 -19.41 14.83
CA PHE A 254 14.81 -18.09 15.03
C PHE A 254 14.00 -16.97 14.39
N ALA A 255 13.44 -17.21 13.18
CA ALA A 255 12.55 -16.24 12.55
C ALA A 255 11.28 -15.99 13.39
N GLU A 256 10.71 -17.03 14.01
CA GLU A 256 9.56 -16.92 14.90
C GLU A 256 9.88 -16.19 16.22
N GLU A 257 11.13 -16.24 16.70
CA GLU A 257 11.54 -15.53 17.91
C GLU A 257 11.61 -14.00 17.69
N VAL A 258 11.95 -13.57 16.47
CA VAL A 258 12.03 -12.14 16.12
C VAL A 258 10.75 -11.57 15.50
N ALA A 259 9.80 -12.43 15.11
CA ALA A 259 8.56 -12.01 14.47
C ALA A 259 7.64 -11.27 15.46
N GLN A 260 6.91 -10.27 14.96
CA GLN A 260 5.82 -9.65 15.70
C GLN A 260 4.65 -10.62 15.81
N LYS A 261 4.23 -10.92 17.04
CA LYS A 261 3.16 -11.89 17.31
C LYS A 261 1.89 -11.19 17.73
N VAL A 262 0.75 -11.68 17.21
CA VAL A 262 -0.59 -11.28 17.64
C VAL A 262 -1.34 -12.50 18.15
N GLU A 263 -2.17 -12.32 19.17
CA GLU A 263 -3.07 -13.34 19.71
C GLU A 263 -4.49 -12.81 19.74
N GLY A 264 -5.41 -13.51 19.07
CA GLY A 264 -6.83 -13.19 19.00
C GLY A 264 -7.69 -13.99 19.98
N LYS A 265 -8.99 -14.04 19.69
CA LYS A 265 -9.98 -14.93 20.32
C LYS A 265 -10.32 -16.05 19.32
N SER A 266 -10.66 -17.23 19.81
CA SER A 266 -11.21 -18.32 18.98
C SER A 266 -12.60 -18.68 19.45
N ILE A 267 -13.54 -18.85 18.53
CA ILE A 267 -14.92 -19.27 18.84
C ILE A 267 -15.28 -20.56 18.08
N SER A 268 -16.10 -21.41 18.70
CA SER A 268 -16.64 -22.60 18.04
C SER A 268 -17.88 -22.23 17.22
N LEU A 269 -17.91 -22.68 15.96
CA LEU A 269 -19.05 -22.53 15.05
C LEU A 269 -19.91 -23.80 14.97
N GLY A 270 -19.59 -24.81 15.79
CA GLY A 270 -20.21 -26.13 15.75
C GLY A 270 -19.65 -27.05 14.66
N SER A 271 -19.94 -28.35 14.78
CA SER A 271 -19.55 -29.38 13.79
C SER A 271 -18.05 -29.42 13.45
N GLY A 272 -17.19 -29.17 14.44
CA GLY A 272 -15.74 -29.15 14.27
C GLY A 272 -15.19 -27.94 13.51
N ARG A 273 -16.01 -26.91 13.27
CA ARG A 273 -15.60 -25.62 12.71
C ARG A 273 -15.33 -24.61 13.82
N SER A 274 -14.36 -23.73 13.60
CA SER A 274 -14.04 -22.63 14.49
C SER A 274 -13.77 -21.36 13.69
N MET A 275 -13.64 -20.24 14.39
CA MET A 275 -13.21 -18.99 13.78
C MET A 275 -12.28 -18.24 14.74
N ASP A 276 -11.15 -17.81 14.21
CA ASP A 276 -10.23 -16.94 14.91
C ASP A 276 -10.55 -15.48 14.59
N ILE A 277 -10.55 -14.65 15.63
CA ILE A 277 -10.97 -13.25 15.60
C ILE A 277 -9.86 -12.41 16.22
N PHE A 278 -9.29 -11.50 15.45
CA PHE A 278 -8.26 -10.56 15.89
C PHE A 278 -8.85 -9.15 15.81
N LEU A 279 -8.99 -8.48 16.93
CA LEU A 279 -9.53 -7.11 17.01
C LEU A 279 -8.43 -6.16 17.46
N GLY A 280 -8.25 -5.06 16.73
CA GLY A 280 -7.30 -4.02 17.13
C GLY A 280 -5.83 -4.29 16.80
N VAL A 281 -5.53 -4.86 15.64
CA VAL A 281 -4.14 -5.02 15.15
C VAL A 281 -3.67 -3.72 14.51
N PRO A 282 -2.60 -3.06 14.99
CA PRO A 282 -2.12 -1.82 14.40
C PRO A 282 -1.44 -2.10 13.05
N PHE A 283 -1.83 -1.36 12.02
CA PHE A 283 -1.19 -1.45 10.71
C PHE A 283 -0.25 -0.27 10.41
N ALA A 284 -0.37 0.81 11.17
CA ALA A 284 0.45 2.00 11.09
C ALA A 284 0.64 2.62 12.48
N ASP A 285 1.71 3.40 12.66
CA ASP A 285 1.86 4.25 13.85
C ASP A 285 0.79 5.35 13.86
N ALA A 286 0.45 5.85 15.05
CA ALA A 286 -0.39 7.03 15.20
C ALA A 286 0.24 8.21 14.43
N PRO A 287 -0.39 8.71 13.35
CA PRO A 287 0.24 9.69 12.48
C PRO A 287 0.26 11.07 13.16
N GLY A 288 1.27 11.88 12.82
CA GLY A 288 1.22 13.31 13.09
C GLY A 288 0.05 13.97 12.38
N THR A 289 -0.40 15.12 12.90
CA THR A 289 -1.49 15.92 12.29
C THR A 289 -1.14 16.26 10.84
N PHE A 290 -2.00 15.83 9.90
CA PHE A 290 -1.80 16.01 8.46
C PHE A 290 -0.49 15.43 7.90
N GLU A 291 -0.05 14.29 8.45
CA GLU A 291 1.03 13.47 7.89
C GLU A 291 0.51 12.18 7.26
N LYS A 292 1.22 11.65 6.26
CA LYS A 292 0.97 10.29 5.74
C LYS A 292 1.23 9.25 6.85
N PRO A 293 0.48 8.14 6.88
CA PRO A 293 0.73 7.05 7.83
C PRO A 293 2.13 6.46 7.61
N ARG A 294 2.75 6.00 8.69
CA ARG A 294 4.04 5.29 8.66
C ARG A 294 3.84 3.87 9.16
N PRO A 295 4.61 2.88 8.65
CA PRO A 295 4.58 1.53 9.17
C PRO A 295 4.73 1.53 10.69
N HIS A 296 3.94 0.70 11.39
CA HIS A 296 4.00 0.63 12.84
C HIS A 296 5.40 0.20 13.31
N ARG A 297 5.93 0.84 14.35
CA ARG A 297 7.28 0.57 14.89
C ARG A 297 7.49 -0.84 15.45
N GLY A 298 6.40 -1.59 15.62
CA GLY A 298 6.36 -2.92 16.22
C GLY A 298 6.09 -2.89 17.72
N TRP A 299 6.09 -4.07 18.32
CA TRP A 299 5.89 -4.29 19.75
C TRP A 299 6.72 -5.47 20.22
N ASP A 300 7.07 -5.47 21.49
CA ASP A 300 7.71 -6.61 22.15
C ASP A 300 6.68 -7.66 22.56
N GLY A 301 7.07 -8.94 22.49
CA GLY A 301 6.21 -10.04 22.91
C GLY A 301 5.00 -10.28 22.00
N ILE A 302 3.85 -10.62 22.63
CA ILE A 302 2.62 -10.99 21.94
C ILE A 302 1.57 -9.91 22.17
N LEU A 303 1.12 -9.24 21.10
CA LEU A 303 0.04 -8.27 21.15
C LEU A 303 -1.30 -8.99 21.32
N GLN A 304 -2.04 -8.63 22.37
CA GLN A 304 -3.38 -9.15 22.65
C GLN A 304 -4.41 -8.42 21.79
N ALA A 305 -4.72 -8.96 20.62
CA ALA A 305 -5.67 -8.43 19.65
C ALA A 305 -7.09 -8.96 19.93
N LYS A 306 -7.59 -8.65 21.13
CA LYS A 306 -8.83 -9.23 21.67
C LYS A 306 -10.02 -8.26 21.60
N ASP A 307 -9.80 -6.95 21.55
CA ASP A 307 -10.86 -5.95 21.63
C ASP A 307 -10.68 -4.86 20.58
N TYR A 308 -11.79 -4.28 20.11
CA TYR A 308 -11.74 -3.17 19.18
C TYR A 308 -10.98 -1.99 19.78
N LYS A 309 -10.18 -1.34 18.94
CA LYS A 309 -9.51 -0.08 19.28
C LYS A 309 -10.40 1.12 18.94
N PRO A 310 -10.13 2.30 19.54
CA PRO A 310 -10.88 3.51 19.24
C PRO A 310 -10.90 3.83 17.74
N ARG A 311 -12.03 4.35 17.27
CA ARG A 311 -12.13 4.95 15.94
C ARG A 311 -11.31 6.24 15.86
N CYS A 312 -11.06 6.71 14.64
CA CYS A 312 -10.38 7.98 14.43
C CYS A 312 -11.21 9.16 14.94
N LEU A 313 -10.50 10.19 15.40
CA LEU A 313 -11.11 11.43 15.90
C LEU A 313 -12.10 12.00 14.87
N GLN A 314 -13.34 12.20 15.30
CA GLN A 314 -14.44 12.65 14.45
C GLN A 314 -15.51 13.34 15.30
N VAL A 315 -16.39 14.09 14.65
CA VAL A 315 -17.55 14.68 15.32
C VAL A 315 -18.53 13.58 15.77
N ASN A 316 -19.23 13.83 16.88
CA ASN A 316 -20.37 13.00 17.28
C ASN A 316 -21.59 13.25 16.35
N LEU A 317 -22.67 12.48 16.51
CA LEU A 317 -23.86 12.59 15.66
C LEU A 317 -24.54 13.97 15.70
N LEU A 318 -24.45 14.69 16.83
CA LEU A 318 -25.02 16.03 16.98
C LEU A 318 -24.08 17.14 16.48
N MET A 319 -22.87 16.80 16.06
CA MET A 319 -21.82 17.72 15.63
C MET A 319 -21.47 18.81 16.64
N ASN A 320 -21.69 18.57 17.93
CA ASN A 320 -21.43 19.52 19.01
C ASN A 320 -20.25 19.13 19.91
N ASP A 321 -19.70 17.94 19.72
CA ASP A 321 -18.52 17.41 20.41
C ASP A 321 -17.79 16.42 19.48
N TYR A 322 -16.59 15.99 19.86
CA TYR A 322 -15.81 14.98 19.14
C TYR A 322 -15.64 13.69 19.94
N ILE A 323 -15.44 12.58 19.23
CA ILE A 323 -15.22 11.24 19.78
C ILE A 323 -14.04 10.57 19.05
N GLY A 324 -13.49 9.51 19.64
CA GLY A 324 -12.39 8.74 19.05
C GLY A 324 -11.01 9.19 19.53
N SER A 325 -9.99 8.78 18.79
CA SER A 325 -8.58 8.99 19.11
C SER A 325 -7.77 9.32 17.85
N THR A 326 -6.64 10.01 18.00
CA THR A 326 -5.63 10.14 16.93
C THR A 326 -4.84 8.85 16.73
N ASP A 327 -4.74 8.01 17.77
CA ASP A 327 -4.26 6.63 17.68
C ASP A 327 -5.44 5.70 17.32
N CYS A 328 -5.66 5.52 16.02
CA CYS A 328 -6.83 4.83 15.48
C CYS A 328 -6.57 3.92 14.27
N LEU A 329 -5.32 3.80 13.81
CA LEU A 329 -4.95 3.05 12.60
C LEU A 329 -4.80 1.55 12.90
N TYR A 330 -5.95 0.94 13.19
CA TYR A 330 -6.09 -0.47 13.52
C TYR A 330 -7.02 -1.19 12.54
N LEU A 331 -6.79 -2.49 12.37
CA LEU A 331 -7.65 -3.38 11.61
C LEU A 331 -8.10 -4.58 12.44
N ASN A 332 -9.14 -5.25 11.96
CA ASN A 332 -9.74 -6.42 12.60
C ASN A 332 -9.85 -7.55 11.58
N ILE A 333 -9.65 -8.80 11.98
CA ILE A 333 -9.55 -9.97 11.08
C ILE A 333 -10.43 -11.11 11.61
N TRP A 334 -11.22 -11.71 10.72
CA TRP A 334 -11.98 -12.95 10.97
C TRP A 334 -11.49 -14.05 10.04
N VAL A 335 -11.07 -15.17 10.61
CA VAL A 335 -10.51 -16.32 9.88
C VAL A 335 -11.35 -17.57 10.17
N PRO A 336 -12.11 -18.09 9.19
CA PRO A 336 -12.90 -19.30 9.38
C PRO A 336 -12.01 -20.54 9.25
N HIS A 337 -12.27 -21.56 10.07
CA HIS A 337 -11.55 -22.83 10.11
C HIS A 337 -12.50 -24.02 10.02
N GLY A 338 -12.07 -25.05 9.29
CA GLY A 338 -12.70 -26.37 9.29
C GLY A 338 -12.12 -27.25 10.40
N SER A 339 -12.00 -28.55 10.13
CA SER A 339 -11.31 -29.51 11.02
C SER A 339 -9.79 -29.30 11.10
N SER A 340 -9.24 -28.43 10.26
CA SER A 340 -7.84 -28.01 10.25
C SER A 340 -7.75 -26.51 9.99
N VAL A 341 -6.62 -25.90 10.35
CA VAL A 341 -6.36 -24.48 10.09
C VAL A 341 -6.40 -24.20 8.58
N SER A 342 -7.01 -23.08 8.23
CA SER A 342 -7.24 -22.69 6.85
C SER A 342 -5.97 -22.13 6.22
N ALA A 343 -5.81 -22.34 4.91
CA ALA A 343 -4.69 -21.80 4.14
C ALA A 343 -5.15 -21.43 2.73
N GLY A 344 -4.59 -20.35 2.17
CA GLY A 344 -4.91 -19.87 0.83
C GLY A 344 -6.33 -19.34 0.66
N LEU A 345 -6.97 -18.86 1.73
CA LEU A 345 -8.32 -18.30 1.65
C LEU A 345 -8.32 -16.93 0.92
N PRO A 346 -9.35 -16.62 0.12
CA PRO A 346 -9.54 -15.26 -0.36
C PRO A 346 -9.73 -14.27 0.79
N VAL A 347 -9.33 -13.02 0.56
CA VAL A 347 -9.33 -11.99 1.58
C VAL A 347 -10.22 -10.83 1.15
N MET A 348 -11.21 -10.48 1.96
CA MET A 348 -12.11 -9.36 1.73
C MET A 348 -11.82 -8.22 2.70
N VAL A 349 -11.39 -7.06 2.21
CA VAL A 349 -11.03 -5.88 3.00
C VAL A 349 -12.14 -4.83 2.92
N TRP A 350 -12.83 -4.61 4.03
CA TRP A 350 -13.93 -3.67 4.18
C TRP A 350 -13.45 -2.26 4.49
N ILE A 351 -13.89 -1.29 3.68
CA ILE A 351 -13.72 0.15 3.91
C ILE A 351 -15.11 0.74 4.20
N TYR A 352 -15.28 1.31 5.39
CA TYR A 352 -16.58 1.86 5.80
C TYR A 352 -16.87 3.24 5.19
N GLY A 353 -18.16 3.54 5.03
CA GLY A 353 -18.69 4.86 4.66
C GLY A 353 -18.98 5.79 5.84
N GLY A 354 -19.59 6.94 5.54
CA GLY A 354 -19.88 8.02 6.51
C GLY A 354 -19.57 9.42 5.99
N GLY A 355 -19.73 9.64 4.67
CA GLY A 355 -19.50 10.93 4.00
C GLY A 355 -18.07 11.46 4.14
N PHE A 356 -17.09 10.57 4.35
CA PHE A 356 -15.71 10.90 4.75
C PHE A 356 -15.57 11.69 6.05
N LEU A 357 -16.65 11.90 6.82
CA LEU A 357 -16.69 12.75 8.01
C LEU A 357 -16.70 11.95 9.32
N VAL A 358 -17.39 10.81 9.33
CA VAL A 358 -17.58 9.94 10.51
C VAL A 358 -17.46 8.46 10.13
N GLY A 359 -17.36 7.57 11.12
CA GLY A 359 -17.36 6.12 10.90
C GLY A 359 -16.34 5.37 11.77
N GLY A 360 -16.26 4.06 11.60
CA GLY A 360 -15.29 3.23 12.32
C GLY A 360 -15.33 1.78 11.85
N SER A 361 -14.21 1.06 12.01
CA SER A 361 -14.02 -0.30 11.49
C SER A 361 -14.96 -1.35 12.09
N MET A 362 -15.60 -1.05 13.22
CA MET A 362 -16.60 -1.88 13.87
C MET A 362 -18.04 -1.51 13.47
N GLY A 363 -18.27 -0.31 12.94
CA GLY A 363 -19.61 0.19 12.63
C GLY A 363 -20.44 0.54 13.86
N ALA A 364 -21.74 0.77 13.65
CA ALA A 364 -22.69 1.03 14.73
C ALA A 364 -22.90 -0.24 15.59
N ASN A 365 -23.11 -0.08 16.89
CA ASN A 365 -23.41 -1.19 17.79
C ASN A 365 -24.89 -1.11 18.21
N PHE A 366 -25.61 -2.22 18.05
CA PHE A 366 -26.93 -2.40 18.64
C PHE A 366 -26.99 -3.74 19.38
N LEU A 367 -27.21 -3.72 20.71
CA LEU A 367 -27.27 -4.91 21.57
C LEU A 367 -26.03 -5.82 21.44
N ASP A 368 -24.83 -5.24 21.53
CA ASP A 368 -23.54 -5.91 21.35
C ASP A 368 -23.33 -6.56 19.97
N ASN A 369 -24.12 -6.15 18.97
CA ASN A 369 -23.97 -6.54 17.58
C ASN A 369 -23.45 -5.38 16.74
N TYR A 370 -22.14 -5.39 16.51
CA TYR A 370 -21.44 -4.42 15.67
C TYR A 370 -21.76 -4.61 14.19
N LEU A 371 -22.22 -3.57 13.50
CA LEU A 371 -22.67 -3.60 12.10
C LEU A 371 -21.68 -4.30 11.18
N TYR A 372 -20.38 -4.00 11.31
CA TYR A 372 -19.33 -4.51 10.43
C TYR A 372 -18.61 -5.75 10.98
N SER A 373 -19.19 -6.49 11.92
CA SER A 373 -18.64 -7.79 12.31
C SER A 373 -18.53 -8.72 11.10
N GLY A 374 -17.31 -9.11 10.75
CA GLY A 374 -17.02 -9.96 9.58
C GLY A 374 -17.44 -11.43 9.73
N GLN A 375 -17.98 -11.82 10.88
CA GLN A 375 -18.27 -13.20 11.24
C GLN A 375 -19.16 -13.94 10.23
N GLU A 376 -20.31 -13.35 9.85
CA GLU A 376 -21.26 -14.05 8.96
C GLU A 376 -20.73 -14.17 7.52
N ILE A 377 -20.02 -13.15 7.03
CA ILE A 377 -19.37 -13.18 5.71
C ILE A 377 -18.26 -14.24 5.71
N ALA A 378 -17.42 -14.26 6.74
CA ALA A 378 -16.32 -15.20 6.88
C ALA A 378 -16.81 -16.65 6.97
N ASP A 379 -17.76 -16.94 7.87
CA ASP A 379 -18.28 -18.30 8.09
C ASP A 379 -19.00 -18.85 6.85
N ARG A 380 -19.97 -18.10 6.32
CA ARG A 380 -20.79 -18.57 5.19
C ARG A 380 -20.04 -18.54 3.87
N GLY A 381 -19.15 -17.57 3.73
CA GLY A 381 -18.34 -17.37 2.53
C GLY A 381 -17.11 -18.25 2.48
N ASN A 382 -16.64 -18.78 3.61
CA ASN A 382 -15.30 -19.39 3.73
C ASN A 382 -14.22 -18.49 3.13
N VAL A 383 -14.15 -17.25 3.62
CA VAL A 383 -13.20 -16.20 3.24
C VAL A 383 -12.66 -15.52 4.50
N ILE A 384 -11.49 -14.90 4.42
CA ILE A 384 -11.03 -14.00 5.48
C ILE A 384 -11.67 -12.63 5.28
N VAL A 385 -12.17 -12.04 6.36
CA VAL A 385 -12.71 -10.67 6.34
C VAL A 385 -11.82 -9.78 7.18
N VAL A 386 -11.46 -8.62 6.64
CA VAL A 386 -10.69 -7.58 7.33
C VAL A 386 -11.48 -6.29 7.35
N THR A 387 -11.62 -5.62 8.49
CA THR A 387 -12.18 -4.26 8.55
C THR A 387 -11.12 -3.26 8.98
N VAL A 388 -11.04 -2.09 8.34
CA VAL A 388 -9.93 -1.14 8.53
C VAL A 388 -10.40 0.19 9.10
N GLY A 389 -9.67 0.74 10.07
CA GLY A 389 -9.83 2.11 10.58
C GLY A 389 -9.06 3.11 9.70
N TYR A 390 -9.65 4.28 9.39
CA TYR A 390 -8.96 5.34 8.65
C TYR A 390 -9.40 6.73 9.12
N ARG A 391 -8.53 7.75 8.99
CA ARG A 391 -8.86 9.12 9.39
C ARG A 391 -10.00 9.68 8.53
N VAL A 392 -10.91 10.38 9.18
CA VAL A 392 -12.08 11.03 8.59
C VAL A 392 -12.10 12.52 8.97
N GLY A 393 -13.06 13.26 8.40
CA GLY A 393 -13.29 14.67 8.64
C GLY A 393 -12.07 15.52 8.31
N THR A 394 -11.87 16.60 9.08
CA THR A 394 -10.75 17.51 8.91
C THR A 394 -9.42 16.76 8.86
N LEU A 395 -9.16 15.87 9.82
CA LEU A 395 -7.87 15.18 9.95
C LEU A 395 -7.59 14.18 8.82
N GLY A 396 -8.63 13.69 8.14
CA GLY A 396 -8.51 12.77 7.02
C GLY A 396 -8.35 13.47 5.66
N PHE A 397 -9.01 14.61 5.45
CA PHE A 397 -9.23 15.13 4.10
C PHE A 397 -9.01 16.64 3.92
N LEU A 398 -8.68 17.40 4.97
CA LEU A 398 -8.37 18.82 4.79
C LEU A 398 -7.16 19.02 3.86
N SER A 399 -7.31 19.90 2.87
CA SER A 399 -6.28 20.18 1.88
C SER A 399 -6.24 21.67 1.53
N SER A 400 -5.03 22.21 1.34
CA SER A 400 -4.83 23.55 0.76
C SER A 400 -4.80 23.52 -0.78
N GLY A 401 -4.80 22.34 -1.40
CA GLY A 401 -4.57 22.16 -2.83
C GLY A 401 -3.10 22.35 -3.26
N ASP A 402 -2.17 22.43 -2.30
CA ASP A 402 -0.74 22.60 -2.54
C ASP A 402 0.09 21.62 -1.67
N SER A 403 1.41 21.60 -1.89
CA SER A 403 2.32 20.68 -1.18
C SER A 403 2.43 20.92 0.33
N GLY A 404 1.97 22.06 0.84
CA GLY A 404 1.98 22.36 2.28
C GLY A 404 0.98 21.49 3.04
N LEU A 405 -0.19 21.25 2.44
CA LEU A 405 -1.27 20.44 3.00
C LEU A 405 -2.00 19.70 1.85
N PRO A 406 -1.39 18.64 1.27
CA PRO A 406 -1.90 18.02 0.05
C PRO A 406 -3.27 17.34 0.22
N GLY A 407 -3.62 16.89 1.43
CA GLY A 407 -4.86 16.16 1.69
C GLY A 407 -4.73 14.64 1.53
N ASN A 408 -5.86 13.97 1.30
CA ASN A 408 -5.98 12.53 1.06
C ASN A 408 -5.40 11.61 2.16
N TYR A 409 -5.19 12.11 3.39
CA TYR A 409 -4.60 11.35 4.48
C TYR A 409 -5.41 10.08 4.82
N GLY A 410 -6.74 10.17 4.79
CA GLY A 410 -7.63 9.02 4.98
C GLY A 410 -7.50 7.97 3.87
N LEU A 411 -7.24 8.36 2.61
CA LEU A 411 -6.97 7.42 1.53
C LEU A 411 -5.60 6.74 1.68
N TRP A 412 -4.60 7.48 2.16
CA TRP A 412 -3.30 6.91 2.50
C TRP A 412 -3.38 5.91 3.66
N ASP A 413 -4.24 6.16 4.66
CA ASP A 413 -4.47 5.21 5.75
C ASP A 413 -5.07 3.89 5.25
N GLN A 414 -6.09 3.98 4.38
CA GLN A 414 -6.68 2.82 3.73
C GLN A 414 -5.65 2.04 2.89
N GLN A 415 -4.82 2.75 2.11
CA GLN A 415 -3.74 2.14 1.32
C GLN A 415 -2.73 1.44 2.21
N ALA A 416 -2.33 2.05 3.33
CA ALA A 416 -1.40 1.45 4.29
C ALA A 416 -1.99 0.16 4.91
N ALA A 417 -3.30 0.13 5.18
CA ALA A 417 -3.99 -1.07 5.66
C ALA A 417 -4.04 -2.17 4.59
N ILE A 418 -4.38 -1.84 3.33
CA ILE A 418 -4.38 -2.79 2.21
C ILE A 418 -2.97 -3.38 2.00
N ALA A 419 -1.95 -2.53 2.03
CA ALA A 419 -0.56 -2.96 1.90
C ALA A 419 -0.11 -3.82 3.10
N TRP A 420 -0.58 -3.52 4.32
CA TRP A 420 -0.35 -4.38 5.48
C TRP A 420 -1.00 -5.75 5.31
N VAL A 421 -2.25 -5.80 4.84
CA VAL A 421 -2.96 -7.07 4.56
C VAL A 421 -2.18 -7.88 3.54
N HIS A 422 -1.77 -7.28 2.43
CA HIS A 422 -0.96 -7.94 1.41
C HIS A 422 0.35 -8.55 1.95
N ARG A 423 1.03 -7.85 2.86
CA ARG A 423 2.28 -8.37 3.45
C ARG A 423 2.07 -9.47 4.50
N ASN A 424 0.98 -9.44 5.25
CA ASN A 424 0.85 -10.24 6.48
C ASN A 424 -0.25 -11.31 6.43
N ILE A 425 -1.24 -11.22 5.55
CA ILE A 425 -2.45 -12.05 5.63
C ILE A 425 -2.18 -13.54 5.39
N ARG A 426 -1.06 -13.88 4.74
CA ARG A 426 -0.60 -15.27 4.60
C ARG A 426 -0.42 -15.96 5.95
N SER A 427 0.08 -15.25 6.96
CA SER A 427 0.25 -15.77 8.32
C SER A 427 -1.08 -16.07 9.02
N PHE A 428 -2.19 -15.51 8.52
CA PHE A 428 -3.55 -15.77 8.99
C PHE A 428 -4.29 -16.80 8.12
N GLY A 429 -3.61 -17.44 7.17
CA GLY A 429 -4.21 -18.41 6.24
C GLY A 429 -4.81 -17.81 4.98
N GLY A 430 -4.59 -16.52 4.71
CA GLY A 430 -5.06 -15.84 3.51
C GLY A 430 -4.12 -15.95 2.31
N ASP A 431 -4.65 -15.77 1.12
CA ASP A 431 -3.87 -15.62 -0.11
C ASP A 431 -3.63 -14.13 -0.40
N PRO A 432 -2.38 -13.63 -0.29
CA PRO A 432 -2.07 -12.23 -0.59
C PRO A 432 -2.28 -11.86 -2.07
N GLY A 433 -2.30 -12.84 -2.99
CA GLY A 433 -2.62 -12.61 -4.40
C GLY A 433 -4.12 -12.54 -4.70
N ASN A 434 -4.98 -12.70 -3.68
CA ASN A 434 -6.43 -12.85 -3.83
C ASN A 434 -7.22 -11.89 -2.93
N ILE A 435 -6.83 -10.60 -2.94
CA ILE A 435 -7.44 -9.54 -2.13
C ILE A 435 -8.59 -8.88 -2.91
N THR A 436 -9.75 -8.82 -2.27
CA THR A 436 -10.95 -8.09 -2.72
C THR A 436 -11.20 -6.92 -1.77
N VAL A 437 -11.17 -5.68 -2.27
CA VAL A 437 -11.59 -4.51 -1.47
C VAL A 437 -13.08 -4.26 -1.68
N PHE A 438 -13.83 -4.01 -0.62
CA PHE A 438 -15.26 -3.70 -0.72
C PHE A 438 -15.69 -2.64 0.28
N GLY A 439 -16.70 -1.85 -0.07
CA GLY A 439 -17.09 -0.68 0.69
C GLY A 439 -18.40 -0.09 0.22
N GLU A 440 -19.05 0.67 1.10
CA GLU A 440 -20.33 1.34 0.84
C GLU A 440 -20.22 2.86 1.06
N SER A 441 -20.99 3.65 0.30
CA SER A 441 -20.99 5.12 0.37
C SER A 441 -19.58 5.69 0.14
N ALA A 442 -19.09 6.55 1.05
CA ALA A 442 -17.69 7.02 1.04
C ALA A 442 -16.66 5.88 1.04
N GLY A 443 -17.01 4.71 1.60
CA GLY A 443 -16.20 3.48 1.51
C GLY A 443 -16.25 2.86 0.12
N GLY A 444 -17.37 2.91 -0.58
CA GLY A 444 -17.51 2.48 -1.98
C GLY A 444 -16.74 3.40 -2.94
N ALA A 445 -16.82 4.71 -2.71
CA ALA A 445 -15.98 5.69 -3.42
C ALA A 445 -14.50 5.48 -3.10
N SER A 446 -14.16 5.21 -1.83
CA SER A 446 -12.81 4.82 -1.42
C SER A 446 -12.31 3.59 -2.16
N VAL A 447 -13.11 2.51 -2.27
CA VAL A 447 -12.76 1.33 -3.07
C VAL A 447 -12.40 1.73 -4.50
N SER A 448 -13.21 2.58 -5.13
CA SER A 448 -12.93 3.10 -6.46
C SER A 448 -11.63 3.93 -6.50
N PHE A 449 -11.36 4.79 -5.52
CA PHE A 449 -10.07 5.50 -5.46
C PHE A 449 -8.88 4.56 -5.28
N GLN A 450 -9.02 3.52 -4.46
CA GLN A 450 -7.97 2.54 -4.21
C GLN A 450 -7.67 1.67 -5.44
N THR A 451 -8.64 1.44 -6.34
CA THR A 451 -8.38 0.76 -7.62
C THR A 451 -7.75 1.67 -8.68
N LEU A 452 -8.00 2.99 -8.59
CA LEU A 452 -7.53 3.97 -9.57
C LEU A 452 -6.14 4.52 -9.25
N THR A 453 -5.70 4.47 -7.99
CA THR A 453 -4.36 4.93 -7.61
C THR A 453 -3.25 3.98 -8.12
N PRO A 454 -2.14 4.50 -8.67
CA PRO A 454 -1.01 3.65 -9.10
C PRO A 454 -0.32 2.94 -7.92
N HIS A 455 -0.50 3.43 -6.69
CA HIS A 455 0.13 2.90 -5.47
C HIS A 455 -0.38 1.51 -5.05
N ASN A 456 -1.47 1.01 -5.65
CA ASN A 456 -2.02 -0.33 -5.39
C ASN A 456 -1.83 -1.32 -6.55
N LYS A 457 -1.02 -0.97 -7.55
CA LYS A 457 -0.75 -1.84 -8.70
C LYS A 457 -0.21 -3.20 -8.24
N GLY A 458 -0.88 -4.27 -8.64
CA GLY A 458 -0.51 -5.65 -8.30
C GLY A 458 -0.89 -6.10 -6.89
N ILE A 459 -1.58 -5.26 -6.09
CA ILE A 459 -2.01 -5.61 -4.73
C ILE A 459 -3.48 -6.03 -4.70
N ILE A 460 -4.36 -5.22 -5.31
CA ILE A 460 -5.80 -5.47 -5.32
C ILE A 460 -6.12 -6.39 -6.50
N ARG A 461 -6.76 -7.52 -6.23
CA ARG A 461 -7.22 -8.44 -7.28
C ARG A 461 -8.62 -8.11 -7.76
N ARG A 462 -9.51 -7.69 -6.85
CA ARG A 462 -10.93 -7.40 -7.12
C ARG A 462 -11.46 -6.25 -6.27
N ALA A 463 -12.56 -5.66 -6.72
CA ALA A 463 -13.21 -4.57 -6.02
C ALA A 463 -14.74 -4.64 -6.08
N ILE A 464 -15.40 -4.16 -5.02
CA ILE A 464 -16.86 -4.02 -4.94
C ILE A 464 -17.20 -2.64 -4.39
N SER A 465 -17.82 -1.79 -5.21
CA SER A 465 -18.30 -0.46 -4.82
C SER A 465 -19.82 -0.47 -4.64
N GLN A 466 -20.29 -0.29 -3.41
CA GLN A 466 -21.70 -0.22 -3.08
C GLN A 466 -22.10 1.24 -2.88
N SER A 467 -23.09 1.73 -3.63
CA SER A 467 -23.66 3.08 -3.44
C SER A 467 -22.61 4.21 -3.37
N GLY A 468 -21.55 4.12 -4.19
CA GLY A 468 -20.49 5.13 -4.20
C GLY A 468 -19.31 4.73 -5.08
N VAL A 469 -18.86 5.65 -5.93
CA VAL A 469 -17.69 5.50 -6.82
C VAL A 469 -16.90 6.80 -6.87
N ALA A 470 -15.67 6.77 -7.39
CA ALA A 470 -14.80 7.95 -7.47
C ALA A 470 -15.39 9.11 -8.32
N LEU A 471 -16.36 8.81 -9.19
CA LEU A 471 -17.03 9.77 -10.06
C LEU A 471 -18.24 10.44 -9.42
N CYS A 472 -18.62 10.06 -8.20
CA CYS A 472 -19.72 10.72 -7.49
C CYS A 472 -19.41 12.21 -7.30
N PRO A 473 -20.42 13.11 -7.43
CA PRO A 473 -20.18 14.55 -7.36
C PRO A 473 -19.66 15.03 -5.99
N TRP A 474 -19.90 14.26 -4.93
CA TRP A 474 -19.38 14.49 -3.58
C TRP A 474 -18.03 13.78 -3.31
N GLY A 475 -17.54 12.98 -4.26
CA GLY A 475 -16.34 12.16 -4.10
C GLY A 475 -15.04 12.94 -4.21
N ILE A 476 -15.04 14.11 -4.86
CA ILE A 476 -13.86 14.98 -5.00
C ILE A 476 -14.21 16.43 -4.66
N ASN A 477 -13.38 17.04 -3.81
CA ASN A 477 -13.39 18.47 -3.60
C ASN A 477 -12.51 19.18 -4.64
N ARG A 478 -13.14 19.93 -5.55
CA ARG A 478 -12.45 20.69 -6.61
C ARG A 478 -11.95 22.07 -6.16
N ASN A 479 -12.34 22.55 -4.97
CA ASN A 479 -11.88 23.80 -4.40
C ASN A 479 -11.52 23.63 -2.91
N PRO A 480 -10.49 22.83 -2.59
CA PRO A 480 -10.16 22.50 -1.21
C PRO A 480 -9.64 23.68 -0.41
N ARG A 481 -8.94 24.63 -1.07
CA ARG A 481 -8.36 25.82 -0.43
C ARG A 481 -9.40 26.64 0.33
N LYS A 482 -10.59 26.85 -0.26
CA LYS A 482 -11.67 27.64 0.35
C LYS A 482 -12.05 27.10 1.73
N PHE A 483 -12.28 25.79 1.81
CA PHE A 483 -12.67 25.17 3.07
C PHE A 483 -11.52 25.12 4.08
N ALA A 484 -10.27 24.94 3.62
CA ALA A 484 -9.10 25.03 4.49
C ALA A 484 -8.95 26.42 5.13
N GLU A 485 -9.25 27.49 4.40
CA GLU A 485 -9.23 28.86 4.94
C GLU A 485 -10.34 29.10 5.97
N GLU A 486 -11.54 28.56 5.74
CA GLU A 486 -12.63 28.60 6.72
C GLU A 486 -12.26 27.87 8.03
N VAL A 487 -11.67 26.67 7.92
CA VAL A 487 -11.17 25.93 9.08
C VAL A 487 -10.05 26.70 9.79
N ALA A 488 -9.10 27.25 9.03
CA ALA A 488 -7.99 28.04 9.58
C ALA A 488 -8.50 29.24 10.39
N GLN A 489 -9.48 29.98 9.87
CA GLN A 489 -10.09 31.11 10.59
C GLN A 489 -10.76 30.67 11.90
N LYS A 490 -11.51 29.56 11.89
CA LYS A 490 -12.18 29.03 13.09
C LYS A 490 -11.21 28.63 14.20
N VAL A 491 -9.97 28.26 13.86
CA VAL A 491 -8.92 27.89 14.82
C VAL A 491 -7.84 28.96 15.01
N ASN A 492 -8.09 30.18 14.54
CA ASN A 492 -7.19 31.34 14.62
C ASN A 492 -5.81 31.14 13.94
N CYS A 493 -5.77 30.36 12.86
CA CYS A 493 -4.62 30.26 11.98
C CYS A 493 -4.66 31.30 10.84
N PRO A 494 -3.50 31.78 10.36
CA PRO A 494 -3.44 32.65 9.20
C PRO A 494 -3.86 31.90 7.93
N THR A 495 -4.34 32.61 6.91
CA THR A 495 -4.73 32.06 5.60
C THR A 495 -3.68 32.28 4.51
N ASP A 496 -2.48 32.73 4.89
CA ASP A 496 -1.34 32.92 3.98
C ASP A 496 -0.47 31.64 3.89
N ASN A 497 0.78 31.77 3.45
CA ASN A 497 1.74 30.66 3.34
C ASN A 497 2.08 29.97 4.67
N ARG A 498 1.71 30.56 5.82
CA ARG A 498 1.91 29.96 7.16
C ARG A 498 0.74 29.07 7.60
N MET A 499 -0.36 29.07 6.86
CA MET A 499 -1.60 28.34 7.19
C MET A 499 -1.33 26.87 7.50
N ALA A 500 -0.66 26.15 6.59
CA ALA A 500 -0.40 24.72 6.74
C ALA A 500 0.45 24.40 7.99
N ALA A 501 1.47 25.20 8.28
CA ALA A 501 2.31 25.01 9.46
C ALA A 501 1.52 25.27 10.76
N CYS A 502 0.68 26.31 10.78
CA CYS A 502 -0.19 26.59 11.93
C CYS A 502 -1.18 25.44 12.17
N LEU A 503 -1.89 25.01 11.12
CA LEU A 503 -2.87 23.92 11.18
C LEU A 503 -2.25 22.60 11.67
N LYS A 504 -1.01 22.29 11.28
CA LYS A 504 -0.29 21.09 11.75
C LYS A 504 0.02 21.11 13.25
N MET A 505 0.14 22.29 13.86
CA MET A 505 0.39 22.45 15.30
C MET A 505 -0.88 22.65 16.12
N THR A 506 -2.04 22.86 15.49
CA THR A 506 -3.32 23.05 16.16
C THR A 506 -3.79 21.75 16.83
N ASP A 507 -4.47 21.89 17.97
CA ASP A 507 -5.11 20.77 18.64
C ASP A 507 -6.04 19.99 17.69
N PRO A 508 -5.87 18.65 17.56
CA PRO A 508 -6.69 17.84 16.67
C PRO A 508 -8.19 17.86 16.98
N GLY A 509 -8.58 18.01 18.24
CA GLY A 509 -9.98 18.13 18.65
C GLY A 509 -10.60 19.44 18.16
N ALA A 510 -9.90 20.56 18.34
CA ALA A 510 -10.29 21.86 17.80
C ALA A 510 -10.43 21.85 16.27
N LEU A 511 -9.49 21.22 15.55
CA LEU A 511 -9.57 21.04 14.09
C LEU A 511 -10.79 20.21 13.68
N THR A 512 -11.10 19.17 14.44
CA THR A 512 -12.26 18.30 14.17
C THR A 512 -13.57 19.09 14.31
N LEU A 513 -13.72 19.89 15.36
CA LEU A 513 -14.91 20.73 15.56
C LEU A 513 -14.99 21.89 14.55
N ALA A 514 -13.85 22.44 14.12
CA ALA A 514 -13.81 23.49 13.11
C ALA A 514 -14.30 23.02 11.73
N GLY A 515 -14.13 21.73 11.41
CA GLY A 515 -14.59 21.12 10.15
C GLY A 515 -16.04 20.64 10.13
N THR A 516 -16.87 21.07 11.08
CA THR A 516 -18.32 20.78 11.06
C THR A 516 -18.99 21.36 9.81
N ILE A 517 -19.94 20.60 9.26
CA ILE A 517 -20.73 20.98 8.07
C ILE A 517 -22.19 21.23 8.47
N SER A 518 -22.88 22.10 7.74
CA SER A 518 -24.31 22.34 7.97
C SER A 518 -25.12 21.15 7.49
N LEU A 519 -25.94 20.57 8.36
CA LEU A 519 -26.90 19.51 8.03
C LEU A 519 -28.26 20.04 7.53
N SER A 520 -28.43 21.37 7.42
CA SER A 520 -29.62 21.96 6.81
C SER A 520 -29.50 21.99 5.29
N GLY A 521 -30.43 21.31 4.61
CA GLY A 521 -30.58 21.30 3.17
C GLY A 521 -31.79 22.11 2.71
N SER A 522 -31.86 22.39 1.42
CA SER A 522 -33.05 22.89 0.73
C SER A 522 -32.98 22.49 -0.75
N PRO A 523 -34.08 22.52 -1.52
CA PRO A 523 -34.02 22.24 -2.94
C PRO A 523 -33.04 23.15 -3.70
N ASP A 524 -32.88 24.41 -3.28
CA ASP A 524 -31.97 25.37 -3.94
C ASP A 524 -30.51 25.21 -3.50
N ASN A 525 -30.26 24.65 -2.31
CA ASN A 525 -28.93 24.38 -1.77
C ASN A 525 -28.91 22.96 -1.18
N PRO A 526 -28.83 21.93 -2.02
CA PRO A 526 -28.86 20.54 -1.60
C PRO A 526 -27.70 20.18 -0.67
N ILE A 527 -27.99 19.35 0.33
CA ILE A 527 -27.05 18.97 1.40
C ILE A 527 -25.79 18.29 0.87
N VAL A 528 -25.87 17.59 -0.26
CA VAL A 528 -24.74 16.91 -0.90
C VAL A 528 -23.60 17.88 -1.24
N PHE A 529 -23.90 19.17 -1.48
CA PHE A 529 -22.89 20.20 -1.75
C PHE A 529 -22.07 20.59 -0.52
N ASN A 530 -22.54 20.25 0.69
CA ASN A 530 -21.82 20.52 1.93
C ASN A 530 -20.80 19.42 2.27
N LEU A 531 -20.74 18.31 1.51
CA LEU A 531 -19.78 17.22 1.69
C LEU A 531 -18.39 17.56 1.11
N VAL A 532 -17.79 18.64 1.62
CA VAL A 532 -16.53 19.22 1.10
C VAL A 532 -15.27 18.62 1.71
N LEU A 533 -15.39 17.88 2.82
CA LEU A 533 -14.28 17.10 3.40
C LEU A 533 -14.12 15.76 2.69
N SER A 534 -13.84 15.81 1.39
CA SER A 534 -13.69 14.67 0.49
C SER A 534 -12.29 14.66 -0.16
N PRO A 535 -11.89 13.56 -0.82
CA PRO A 535 -10.64 13.48 -1.57
C PRO A 535 -10.38 14.63 -2.54
N VAL A 536 -9.11 14.85 -2.88
CA VAL A 536 -8.67 15.88 -3.85
C VAL A 536 -7.74 15.26 -4.89
N ILE A 537 -7.65 15.87 -6.07
CA ILE A 537 -6.63 15.51 -7.08
C ILE A 537 -5.31 16.14 -6.62
N ASP A 538 -4.41 15.32 -6.07
CA ASP A 538 -3.18 15.78 -5.40
C ASP A 538 -1.92 15.62 -6.27
N GLY A 539 -2.03 14.99 -7.44
CA GLY A 539 -0.89 14.71 -8.31
C GLY A 539 -0.01 13.54 -7.84
N ASP A 540 -0.43 12.81 -6.80
CA ASP A 540 0.33 11.70 -6.20
C ASP A 540 -0.56 10.48 -5.94
N PHE A 541 -1.46 10.54 -4.94
CA PHE A 541 -2.40 9.47 -4.70
C PHE A 541 -3.43 9.39 -5.83
N LEU A 542 -3.98 10.54 -6.21
CA LEU A 542 -4.80 10.75 -7.40
C LEU A 542 -4.03 11.65 -8.37
N PRO A 543 -3.28 11.06 -9.32
CA PRO A 543 -2.43 11.82 -10.23
C PRO A 543 -3.21 12.63 -11.27
N ASP A 544 -4.47 12.30 -11.53
CA ASP A 544 -5.37 12.99 -12.48
C ASP A 544 -6.83 12.84 -12.03
N ASP A 545 -7.77 13.42 -12.77
CA ASP A 545 -9.20 13.19 -12.60
C ASP A 545 -9.52 11.68 -12.70
N PRO A 546 -10.31 11.11 -11.78
CA PRO A 546 -10.58 9.66 -11.74
C PRO A 546 -11.11 9.08 -13.05
N SER A 547 -11.82 9.89 -13.85
CA SER A 547 -12.33 9.44 -15.16
C SER A 547 -11.23 9.03 -16.14
N HIS A 548 -10.00 9.55 -15.97
CA HIS A 548 -8.85 9.20 -16.80
C HIS A 548 -8.00 8.04 -16.24
N LEU A 549 -8.29 7.57 -15.02
CA LEU A 549 -7.44 6.63 -14.29
C LEU A 549 -7.88 5.16 -14.39
N PHE A 550 -8.99 4.85 -15.08
CA PHE A 550 -9.52 3.47 -15.16
C PHE A 550 -8.57 2.46 -15.83
N HIS A 551 -7.56 2.92 -16.56
CA HIS A 551 -6.47 2.06 -17.04
C HIS A 551 -5.69 1.38 -15.91
N ASN A 552 -5.64 1.96 -14.70
CA ASN A 552 -5.01 1.35 -13.53
C ASN A 552 -5.84 0.18 -12.97
N ALA A 553 -7.16 0.19 -13.19
CA ALA A 553 -8.08 -0.86 -12.75
C ALA A 553 -8.24 -2.00 -13.79
N ALA A 554 -7.51 -1.96 -14.90
CA ALA A 554 -7.69 -2.87 -16.02
C ALA A 554 -7.59 -4.37 -15.65
N GLU A 555 -6.72 -4.72 -14.70
CA GLU A 555 -6.50 -6.11 -14.23
C GLU A 555 -7.35 -6.48 -13.00
N ILE A 556 -8.25 -5.60 -12.56
CA ILE A 556 -9.07 -5.77 -11.36
C ILE A 556 -10.48 -6.20 -11.78
N ASP A 557 -11.00 -7.31 -11.24
CA ASP A 557 -12.41 -7.65 -11.46
C ASP A 557 -13.28 -6.69 -10.62
N TYR A 558 -14.39 -6.17 -11.16
CA TYR A 558 -15.16 -5.10 -10.49
C TYR A 558 -16.68 -5.33 -10.46
N ILE A 559 -17.26 -5.18 -9.26
CA ILE A 559 -18.71 -5.03 -9.03
C ILE A 559 -18.97 -3.59 -8.64
N ALA A 560 -19.98 -2.95 -9.22
CA ALA A 560 -20.54 -1.72 -8.68
C ALA A 560 -22.07 -1.68 -8.79
N GLY A 561 -22.73 -1.08 -7.81
CA GLY A 561 -24.18 -0.96 -7.83
C GLY A 561 -24.70 0.08 -6.85
N VAL A 562 -26.01 0.23 -6.84
CA VAL A 562 -26.73 1.25 -6.06
C VAL A 562 -28.02 0.65 -5.51
N ASN A 563 -28.59 1.33 -4.53
CA ASN A 563 -29.94 1.03 -4.03
C ASN A 563 -30.98 1.78 -4.89
N ASP A 564 -32.20 1.26 -5.04
CA ASP A 564 -33.19 1.87 -5.93
C ASP A 564 -33.67 3.26 -5.47
N MET A 565 -33.57 3.55 -4.17
CA MET A 565 -33.84 4.84 -3.56
C MET A 565 -32.62 5.41 -2.80
N ASP A 566 -31.40 5.16 -3.28
CA ASP A 566 -30.12 5.60 -2.67
C ASP A 566 -30.04 7.10 -2.33
N GLY A 567 -30.74 7.96 -3.08
CA GLY A 567 -30.79 9.40 -2.84
C GLY A 567 -31.81 9.84 -1.78
N HIS A 568 -32.59 8.92 -1.20
CA HIS A 568 -33.70 9.27 -0.31
C HIS A 568 -33.22 9.97 0.96
N ILE A 569 -32.25 9.43 1.69
CA ILE A 569 -31.74 10.07 2.92
C ILE A 569 -31.25 11.52 2.69
N PHE A 570 -30.65 11.81 1.53
CA PHE A 570 -30.17 13.15 1.18
C PHE A 570 -31.32 14.08 0.80
N THR A 571 -32.19 13.62 -0.10
CA THR A 571 -33.33 14.42 -0.55
C THR A 571 -34.39 14.63 0.54
N ALA A 572 -34.43 13.78 1.57
CA ALA A 572 -35.24 13.97 2.76
C ALA A 572 -34.77 15.16 3.62
N LEU A 573 -33.48 15.47 3.61
CA LEU A 573 -32.94 16.66 4.28
C LEU A 573 -33.16 17.92 3.44
N ASP A 574 -33.16 17.79 2.11
CA ASP A 574 -33.42 18.89 1.19
C ASP A 574 -34.91 19.23 1.12
N VAL A 575 -35.77 18.21 1.08
CA VAL A 575 -37.22 18.32 0.90
C VAL A 575 -37.95 17.47 1.96
N PRO A 576 -38.05 17.92 3.22
CA PRO A 576 -38.60 17.10 4.31
C PRO A 576 -40.02 16.58 4.10
N SER A 577 -40.83 17.23 3.25
CA SER A 577 -42.19 16.80 2.92
C SER A 577 -42.27 15.45 2.21
N ILE A 578 -41.17 14.93 1.64
CA ILE A 578 -41.19 13.61 1.00
C ILE A 578 -41.48 12.49 2.01
N ASN A 579 -41.08 12.65 3.27
CA ASN A 579 -41.32 11.66 4.33
C ASN A 579 -42.66 11.83 5.05
N SER A 580 -43.45 12.85 4.71
CA SER A 580 -44.71 13.13 5.39
C SER A 580 -45.89 12.73 4.53
N ASP A 581 -46.73 11.80 5.00
CA ASP A 581 -48.00 11.48 4.33
C ASP A 581 -49.04 12.61 4.46
N LEU A 582 -48.83 13.54 5.40
CA LEU A 582 -49.75 14.62 5.73
C LEU A 582 -49.41 15.94 5.02
N VAL A 583 -48.23 16.04 4.41
CA VAL A 583 -47.74 17.25 3.76
C VAL A 583 -47.53 16.99 2.28
N ASP A 584 -48.22 17.80 1.47
CA ASP A 584 -48.03 17.84 0.02
C ASP A 584 -46.66 18.44 -0.30
N THR A 585 -45.98 17.84 -1.28
CA THR A 585 -44.72 18.37 -1.80
C THR A 585 -45.00 19.24 -3.02
N PRO A 586 -44.57 20.51 -3.02
CA PRO A 586 -44.70 21.39 -4.18
C PRO A 586 -44.02 20.80 -5.42
N ILE A 587 -44.70 20.85 -6.56
CA ILE A 587 -44.09 20.48 -7.86
C ILE A 587 -42.85 21.34 -8.15
N ASP A 588 -42.86 22.59 -7.69
CA ASP A 588 -41.75 23.52 -7.89
C ASP A 588 -40.46 23.06 -7.19
N ASP A 589 -40.55 22.25 -6.12
CA ASP A 589 -39.35 21.71 -5.45
C ASP A 589 -38.58 20.75 -6.36
N VAL A 590 -39.24 20.06 -7.29
CA VAL A 590 -38.57 19.29 -8.35
C VAL A 590 -37.75 20.21 -9.26
N ARG A 591 -38.31 21.37 -9.64
CA ARG A 591 -37.62 22.35 -10.49
C ARG A 591 -36.44 22.97 -9.77
N ARG A 592 -36.63 23.34 -8.50
CA ARG A 592 -35.57 23.94 -7.66
C ARG A 592 -34.40 22.98 -7.47
N LEU A 593 -34.67 21.72 -7.12
CA LEU A 593 -33.64 20.69 -6.97
C LEU A 593 -32.87 20.44 -8.28
N LEU A 594 -33.58 20.28 -9.40
CA LEU A 594 -32.94 20.15 -10.71
C LEU A 594 -32.17 21.41 -11.11
N GLY A 595 -32.65 22.59 -10.72
CA GLY A 595 -31.99 23.88 -10.94
C GLY A 595 -30.65 23.96 -10.21
N ALA A 596 -30.60 23.47 -8.97
CA ALA A 596 -29.36 23.36 -8.21
C ALA A 596 -28.35 22.40 -8.86
N TYR A 597 -28.79 21.21 -9.28
CA TYR A 597 -27.91 20.21 -9.92
C TYR A 597 -27.50 20.55 -11.36
N THR A 598 -28.21 21.45 -12.03
CA THR A 598 -27.90 21.88 -13.41
C THR A 598 -27.45 23.34 -13.50
N LYS A 599 -27.09 23.95 -12.36
CA LYS A 599 -26.79 25.38 -12.24
C LYS A 599 -25.79 25.88 -13.28
N GLU A 600 -24.74 25.11 -13.57
CA GLU A 600 -23.70 25.44 -14.56
C GLU A 600 -24.24 25.60 -15.99
N LYS A 601 -25.42 25.05 -16.30
CA LYS A 601 -26.08 25.11 -17.60
C LYS A 601 -27.29 26.04 -17.64
N GLY A 602 -27.57 26.72 -16.52
CA GLY A 602 -28.66 27.69 -16.37
C GLY A 602 -30.04 27.16 -16.77
N ALA A 603 -30.89 28.05 -17.30
CA ALA A 603 -32.28 27.73 -17.65
C ALA A 603 -32.42 26.62 -18.72
N VAL A 604 -31.46 26.51 -19.64
CA VAL A 604 -31.48 25.47 -20.69
C VAL A 604 -31.25 24.10 -20.08
N GLY A 605 -30.27 23.98 -19.17
CA GLY A 605 -30.03 22.77 -18.40
C GLY A 605 -31.25 22.35 -17.60
N LEU A 606 -31.80 23.27 -16.80
CA LEU A 606 -33.00 23.03 -15.99
C LEU A 606 -34.19 22.58 -16.84
N ASN A 607 -34.49 23.25 -17.95
CA ASN A 607 -35.65 22.90 -18.77
C ASN A 607 -35.51 21.49 -19.39
N ASN A 608 -34.31 21.11 -19.84
CA ASN A 608 -34.07 19.75 -20.34
C ASN A 608 -34.18 18.72 -19.22
N ALA A 609 -33.62 19.02 -18.04
CA ALA A 609 -33.68 18.14 -16.89
C ALA A 609 -35.13 17.91 -16.46
N TYR A 610 -35.88 19.00 -16.25
CA TYR A 610 -37.28 18.95 -15.85
C TYR A 610 -38.11 18.16 -16.86
N SER A 611 -37.97 18.46 -18.16
CA SER A 611 -38.67 17.71 -19.21
C SER A 611 -38.33 16.22 -19.21
N THR A 612 -37.10 15.85 -18.84
CA THR A 612 -36.66 14.44 -18.77
C THR A 612 -37.31 13.73 -17.57
N TYR A 613 -37.30 14.37 -16.40
CA TYR A 613 -37.83 13.78 -15.16
C TYR A 613 -39.35 13.80 -15.07
N THR A 614 -40.03 14.70 -15.79
CA THR A 614 -41.49 14.76 -15.82
C THR A 614 -42.10 14.17 -17.09
N SER A 615 -41.33 13.49 -17.94
CA SER A 615 -41.81 13.00 -19.25
C SER A 615 -42.99 12.03 -19.14
N ASN A 616 -43.06 11.29 -18.04
CA ASN A 616 -44.07 10.27 -17.77
C ASN A 616 -45.19 10.78 -16.85
N TRP A 617 -45.18 12.07 -16.50
CA TRP A 617 -46.22 12.66 -15.67
C TRP A 617 -47.50 12.86 -16.48
N GLY A 618 -48.65 12.59 -15.85
CA GLY A 618 -49.94 13.07 -16.33
C GLY A 618 -50.11 14.57 -16.08
N SER A 619 -51.20 15.16 -16.57
CA SER A 619 -51.51 16.59 -16.36
C SER A 619 -51.68 16.98 -14.88
N ASN A 620 -51.94 16.00 -14.01
CA ASN A 620 -52.04 16.18 -12.56
C ASN A 620 -51.36 14.97 -11.86
N PRO A 621 -50.02 15.00 -11.65
CA PRO A 621 -49.29 13.91 -11.02
C PRO A 621 -49.72 13.73 -9.56
N SER A 622 -49.74 12.48 -9.07
CA SER A 622 -50.00 12.22 -7.66
C SER A 622 -48.85 12.70 -6.76
N GLN A 623 -49.13 12.95 -5.48
CA GLN A 623 -48.09 13.29 -4.50
C GLN A 623 -47.00 12.22 -4.40
N GLU A 624 -47.37 10.94 -4.46
CA GLU A 624 -46.41 9.84 -4.51
C GLU A 624 -45.49 9.95 -5.74
N THR A 625 -46.03 10.31 -6.91
CA THR A 625 -45.24 10.51 -8.13
C THR A 625 -44.23 11.65 -7.98
N ILE A 626 -44.66 12.78 -7.39
CA ILE A 626 -43.81 13.94 -7.15
C ILE A 626 -42.67 13.57 -6.19
N LYS A 627 -43.00 12.95 -5.05
CA LYS A 627 -42.03 12.52 -4.02
C LYS A 627 -41.02 11.51 -4.56
N LYS A 628 -41.49 10.48 -5.29
CA LYS A 628 -40.62 9.52 -5.99
C LYS A 628 -39.74 10.17 -7.06
N THR A 629 -40.23 11.21 -7.73
CA THR A 629 -39.43 11.95 -8.72
C THR A 629 -38.28 12.70 -8.03
N ILE A 630 -38.51 13.34 -6.88
CA ILE A 630 -37.46 14.00 -6.08
C ILE A 630 -36.40 12.99 -5.65
N VAL A 631 -36.81 11.86 -5.08
CA VAL A 631 -35.89 10.78 -4.70
C VAL A 631 -35.13 10.27 -5.91
N GLY A 632 -35.80 10.04 -7.04
CA GLY A 632 -35.18 9.60 -8.28
C GLY A 632 -34.14 10.58 -8.83
N VAL A 633 -34.39 11.90 -8.75
CA VAL A 633 -33.42 12.94 -9.11
C VAL A 633 -32.19 12.86 -8.21
N GLY A 634 -32.38 12.71 -6.90
CA GLY A 634 -31.31 12.52 -5.93
C GLY A 634 -30.49 11.25 -6.20
N THR A 635 -31.14 10.10 -6.33
CA THR A 635 -30.50 8.81 -6.61
C THR A 635 -29.67 8.87 -7.89
N ASP A 636 -30.23 9.43 -8.95
CA ASP A 636 -29.55 9.54 -10.24
C ASP A 636 -28.30 10.42 -10.17
N TYR A 637 -28.43 11.65 -9.65
CA TYR A 637 -27.33 12.61 -9.59
C TYR A 637 -26.22 12.19 -8.61
N ILE A 638 -26.60 11.73 -7.41
CA ILE A 638 -25.66 11.49 -6.31
C ILE A 638 -24.92 10.15 -6.49
N PHE A 639 -25.58 9.11 -7.02
CA PHE A 639 -25.05 7.74 -7.00
C PHE A 639 -25.16 6.99 -8.32
N LEU A 640 -26.36 6.87 -8.90
CA LEU A 640 -26.61 5.92 -9.99
C LEU A 640 -25.90 6.32 -11.28
N VAL A 641 -25.98 7.58 -11.70
CA VAL A 641 -25.32 8.02 -12.93
C VAL A 641 -23.79 7.92 -12.82
N PRO A 642 -23.14 8.40 -11.74
CA PRO A 642 -21.73 8.17 -11.51
C PRO A 642 -21.34 6.68 -11.54
N THR A 643 -22.12 5.81 -10.89
CA THR A 643 -21.87 4.36 -10.86
C THR A 643 -21.97 3.75 -12.25
N GLN A 644 -22.99 4.12 -13.04
CA GLN A 644 -23.09 3.67 -14.43
C GLN A 644 -21.91 4.16 -15.27
N ALA A 645 -21.49 5.42 -15.13
CA ALA A 645 -20.31 5.94 -15.82
C ALA A 645 -19.03 5.17 -15.45
N ALA A 646 -18.84 4.87 -14.16
CA ALA A 646 -17.70 4.07 -13.69
C ALA A 646 -17.72 2.64 -14.25
N LEU A 647 -18.90 2.01 -14.35
CA LEU A 647 -19.06 0.68 -14.94
C LEU A 647 -18.72 0.67 -16.44
N TYR A 648 -19.14 1.69 -17.20
CA TYR A 648 -18.77 1.83 -18.61
C TYR A 648 -17.26 2.03 -18.78
N LEU A 649 -16.65 2.93 -18.00
CA LEU A 649 -15.20 3.17 -18.05
C LEU A 649 -14.42 1.92 -17.66
N HIS A 650 -14.82 1.22 -16.60
CA HIS A 650 -14.19 -0.03 -16.21
C HIS A 650 -14.31 -1.08 -17.32
N ALA A 651 -15.51 -1.29 -17.88
CA ALA A 651 -15.73 -2.27 -18.93
C ALA A 651 -14.94 -1.97 -20.22
N ASP A 652 -14.66 -0.70 -20.53
CA ASP A 652 -13.85 -0.30 -21.68
C ASP A 652 -12.34 -0.60 -21.47
N HIS A 653 -11.87 -0.61 -20.21
CA HIS A 653 -10.45 -0.78 -19.88
C HIS A 653 -10.10 -2.17 -19.32
N ALA A 654 -11.09 -2.94 -18.84
CA ALA A 654 -10.87 -4.22 -18.17
C ALA A 654 -10.31 -5.28 -19.13
N THR A 655 -9.10 -5.75 -18.86
CA THR A 655 -8.46 -6.86 -19.60
C THR A 655 -9.01 -8.22 -19.17
N THR A 656 -9.61 -8.31 -17.98
CA THR A 656 -10.23 -9.55 -17.47
C THR A 656 -11.63 -9.81 -18.05
N GLY A 657 -12.28 -8.79 -18.61
CA GLY A 657 -13.66 -8.86 -19.11
C GLY A 657 -14.72 -9.02 -18.01
N ARG A 658 -14.37 -8.79 -16.73
CA ARG A 658 -15.23 -9.04 -15.58
C ARG A 658 -15.64 -7.74 -14.90
N THR A 659 -16.77 -7.22 -15.37
CA THR A 659 -17.48 -6.08 -14.77
C THR A 659 -18.90 -6.53 -14.47
N TYR A 660 -19.46 -6.15 -13.32
CA TYR A 660 -20.83 -6.54 -12.94
C TYR A 660 -21.57 -5.36 -12.31
N SER A 661 -22.84 -5.23 -12.67
CA SER A 661 -23.72 -4.18 -12.16
C SER A 661 -24.87 -4.78 -11.36
N TYR A 662 -25.24 -4.17 -10.22
CA TYR A 662 -26.47 -4.50 -9.50
C TYR A 662 -27.31 -3.29 -9.14
N LEU A 663 -28.60 -3.56 -8.90
CA LEU A 663 -29.55 -2.67 -8.25
C LEU A 663 -30.11 -3.40 -7.02
N PHE A 664 -29.96 -2.86 -5.83
CA PHE A 664 -30.59 -3.44 -4.64
C PHE A 664 -31.94 -2.76 -4.40
N SER A 665 -33.01 -3.55 -4.27
CA SER A 665 -34.39 -3.02 -4.23
C SER A 665 -35.25 -3.59 -3.12
N GLU A 666 -34.68 -4.36 -2.18
CA GLU A 666 -35.45 -4.92 -1.05
C GLU A 666 -35.86 -3.79 -0.08
N PRO A 667 -37.16 -3.56 0.16
CA PRO A 667 -37.62 -2.49 1.04
C PRO A 667 -37.15 -2.66 2.49
N ASN A 668 -36.71 -1.58 3.12
CA ASN A 668 -36.26 -1.64 4.51
C ASN A 668 -37.45 -1.75 5.49
N ARG A 669 -37.41 -2.82 6.30
CA ARG A 669 -38.40 -3.10 7.34
C ARG A 669 -38.26 -2.27 8.60
N MET A 670 -37.04 -1.94 9.01
CA MET A 670 -36.78 -1.28 10.29
C MET A 670 -37.12 0.22 10.28
N GLY A 671 -37.52 0.76 9.12
CA GLY A 671 -37.83 2.18 8.95
C GLY A 671 -36.57 3.04 8.95
N GLY A 672 -36.72 4.34 8.69
CA GLY A 672 -35.62 5.29 8.75
C GLY A 672 -35.16 5.55 10.18
N LEU A 673 -33.90 5.99 10.33
CA LEU A 673 -33.26 6.30 11.62
C LEU A 673 -34.06 7.30 12.50
N ILE A 674 -34.93 8.12 11.91
CA ILE A 674 -35.60 9.25 12.58
C ILE A 674 -37.12 9.24 12.40
N MET A 675 -37.64 8.69 11.30
CA MET A 675 -39.06 8.67 10.95
C MET A 675 -39.44 7.34 10.29
N PRO A 676 -40.68 6.84 10.48
CA PRO A 676 -41.18 5.70 9.72
C PRO A 676 -41.20 6.04 8.22
N TYR A 677 -40.75 5.10 7.40
CA TYR A 677 -40.75 5.26 5.95
C TYR A 677 -42.17 5.28 5.38
N PRO A 678 -42.44 6.13 4.37
CA PRO A 678 -43.67 6.03 3.59
C PRO A 678 -43.84 4.63 2.97
N SER A 679 -45.08 4.20 2.74
CA SER A 679 -45.40 2.85 2.23
C SER A 679 -44.83 2.56 0.83
N TRP A 680 -44.46 3.61 0.10
CA TRP A 680 -43.95 3.53 -1.26
C TRP A 680 -42.42 3.42 -1.35
N MET A 681 -41.73 3.42 -0.20
CA MET A 681 -40.27 3.36 -0.09
C MET A 681 -39.70 2.01 -0.53
N GLY A 682 -38.60 2.07 -1.28
CA GLY A 682 -37.73 0.95 -1.64
C GLY A 682 -36.56 0.82 -0.66
N ALA A 683 -35.38 0.49 -1.19
CA ALA A 683 -34.11 0.47 -0.46
C ALA A 683 -33.46 1.87 -0.46
N ASP A 684 -33.28 2.43 0.73
CA ASP A 684 -32.55 3.68 0.97
C ASP A 684 -31.03 3.43 1.00
N HIS A 685 -30.27 4.51 1.07
CA HIS A 685 -28.82 4.48 1.25
C HIS A 685 -28.42 3.63 2.47
N ALA A 686 -27.37 2.82 2.30
CA ALA A 686 -26.82 1.92 3.31
C ALA A 686 -27.73 0.75 3.77
N ASP A 687 -28.94 0.59 3.21
CA ASP A 687 -29.85 -0.52 3.57
C ASP A 687 -29.30 -1.90 3.19
N ASP A 688 -28.46 -1.98 2.17
CA ASP A 688 -27.79 -3.18 1.69
C ASP A 688 -26.77 -3.73 2.71
N LEU A 689 -26.19 -2.88 3.56
CA LEU A 689 -25.17 -3.25 4.56
C LEU A 689 -25.63 -4.37 5.49
N GLN A 690 -26.86 -4.29 6.00
CA GLN A 690 -27.36 -5.28 6.96
C GLN A 690 -27.44 -6.68 6.33
N TYR A 691 -27.69 -6.75 5.02
CA TYR A 691 -27.79 -8.00 4.27
C TYR A 691 -26.39 -8.55 3.95
N VAL A 692 -25.48 -7.71 3.47
CA VAL A 692 -24.07 -8.06 3.21
C VAL A 692 -23.39 -8.58 4.48
N PHE A 693 -23.57 -7.93 5.63
CA PHE A 693 -22.97 -8.33 6.92
C PHE A 693 -23.77 -9.39 7.71
N GLY A 694 -24.79 -10.00 7.11
CA GLY A 694 -25.49 -11.12 7.73
C GLY A 694 -26.31 -10.78 8.98
N LYS A 695 -26.74 -9.52 9.16
CA LYS A 695 -27.58 -9.14 10.31
C LYS A 695 -28.87 -9.93 10.43
N PRO A 696 -29.58 -10.28 9.34
CA PRO A 696 -30.72 -11.18 9.41
C PRO A 696 -30.46 -12.54 10.07
N PHE A 697 -29.20 -13.00 10.14
CA PHE A 697 -28.80 -14.24 10.80
C PHE A 697 -28.40 -14.04 12.27
N THR A 698 -27.72 -12.93 12.60
CA THR A 698 -27.27 -12.65 13.98
C THR A 698 -28.37 -12.05 14.87
N THR A 699 -29.36 -11.36 14.29
CA THR A 699 -30.52 -10.80 15.02
C THR A 699 -31.85 -11.27 14.43
N PRO A 700 -32.11 -12.59 14.38
CA PRO A 700 -33.19 -13.17 13.59
C PRO A 700 -34.60 -12.71 13.99
N LEU A 701 -34.80 -12.25 15.23
CA LEU A 701 -36.08 -11.72 15.71
C LEU A 701 -36.49 -10.40 15.02
N GLY A 702 -35.52 -9.63 14.53
CA GLY A 702 -35.78 -8.38 13.79
C GLY A 702 -36.19 -8.60 12.32
N TYR A 703 -35.96 -9.79 11.76
CA TYR A 703 -35.98 -10.04 10.32
C TYR A 703 -36.91 -11.19 9.90
N TRP A 704 -37.59 -11.01 8.77
CA TRP A 704 -38.39 -12.06 8.14
C TRP A 704 -37.52 -13.12 7.46
N PRO A 705 -38.09 -14.31 7.15
CA PRO A 705 -37.42 -15.31 6.31
C PRO A 705 -36.97 -14.75 4.95
N SER A 706 -37.73 -13.84 4.33
CA SER A 706 -37.36 -13.17 3.07
C SER A 706 -36.03 -12.43 3.18
N HIS A 707 -35.82 -11.68 4.27
CA HIS A 707 -34.59 -10.93 4.50
C HIS A 707 -33.37 -11.84 4.70
N ARG A 708 -33.56 -12.99 5.36
CA ARG A 708 -32.52 -14.01 5.47
C ARG A 708 -32.16 -14.61 4.11
N ARG A 709 -33.13 -14.76 3.19
CA ARG A 709 -32.84 -15.18 1.81
C ARG A 709 -31.98 -14.14 1.10
N VAL A 710 -32.36 -12.86 1.13
CA VAL A 710 -31.61 -11.76 0.49
C VAL A 710 -30.18 -11.69 1.04
N SER A 711 -30.02 -11.74 2.36
CA SER A 711 -28.72 -11.76 3.01
C SER A 711 -27.88 -12.97 2.60
N GLY A 712 -28.49 -14.16 2.53
CA GLY A 712 -27.83 -15.36 1.99
C GLY A 712 -27.39 -15.20 0.52
N TYR A 713 -28.21 -14.58 -0.32
CA TYR A 713 -27.88 -14.33 -1.73
C TYR A 713 -26.71 -13.35 -1.87
N MET A 714 -26.76 -12.21 -1.18
CA MET A 714 -25.70 -11.21 -1.23
C MET A 714 -24.36 -11.78 -0.72
N ILE A 715 -24.35 -12.46 0.44
CA ILE A 715 -23.13 -13.11 0.93
C ILE A 715 -22.59 -14.12 -0.08
N SER A 716 -23.46 -14.90 -0.73
CA SER A 716 -23.04 -15.88 -1.75
C SER A 716 -22.41 -15.21 -2.95
N TYR A 717 -23.05 -14.19 -3.55
CA TYR A 717 -22.49 -13.48 -4.69
C TYR A 717 -21.17 -12.78 -4.36
N TRP A 718 -21.09 -12.06 -3.23
CA TRP A 718 -19.91 -11.31 -2.81
C TRP A 718 -18.72 -12.24 -2.57
N THR A 719 -18.95 -13.36 -1.89
CA THR A 719 -17.88 -14.29 -1.51
C THR A 719 -17.48 -15.21 -2.68
N ASN A 720 -18.41 -15.55 -3.58
CA ASN A 720 -18.08 -16.22 -4.84
C ASN A 720 -17.18 -15.32 -5.71
N PHE A 721 -17.57 -14.05 -5.85
CA PHE A 721 -16.78 -13.07 -6.57
C PHE A 721 -15.39 -12.90 -5.93
N ALA A 722 -15.31 -12.79 -4.60
CA ALA A 722 -14.03 -12.71 -3.90
C ALA A 722 -13.13 -13.93 -4.10
N LYS A 723 -13.69 -15.12 -4.39
CA LYS A 723 -12.92 -16.33 -4.69
C LYS A 723 -12.38 -16.34 -6.11
N THR A 724 -13.24 -16.06 -7.09
CA THR A 724 -12.98 -16.43 -8.50
C THR A 724 -13.03 -15.27 -9.47
N GLY A 725 -13.64 -14.15 -9.08
CA GLY A 725 -13.98 -13.03 -9.97
C GLY A 725 -15.31 -13.19 -10.69
N ASP A 726 -16.03 -14.28 -10.43
CA ASP A 726 -17.36 -14.56 -10.97
C ASP A 726 -18.35 -14.71 -9.80
N PRO A 727 -19.33 -13.80 -9.64
CA PRO A 727 -20.30 -13.88 -8.55
C PRO A 727 -21.15 -15.17 -8.61
N ASN A 728 -21.19 -15.86 -9.75
CA ASN A 728 -21.94 -17.10 -9.93
C ASN A 728 -21.17 -18.36 -9.50
N ASN A 729 -19.85 -18.27 -9.33
CA ASN A 729 -19.01 -19.45 -9.13
C ASN A 729 -18.01 -19.24 -7.99
N GLY A 730 -18.20 -19.95 -6.88
CA GLY A 730 -17.26 -19.94 -5.75
C GLY A 730 -17.64 -20.86 -4.59
N GLY A 731 -18.39 -21.93 -4.88
CA GLY A 731 -18.81 -22.93 -3.89
C GLY A 731 -20.14 -22.63 -3.19
N SER A 732 -20.62 -21.38 -3.20
CA SER A 732 -21.98 -21.06 -2.74
C SER A 732 -22.95 -21.02 -3.92
N SER A 733 -24.12 -21.63 -3.77
CA SER A 733 -25.17 -21.55 -4.79
C SER A 733 -25.81 -20.17 -4.83
N VAL A 734 -26.18 -19.73 -6.04
CA VAL A 734 -26.83 -18.45 -6.28
C VAL A 734 -28.20 -18.67 -6.92
N PRO A 735 -29.21 -17.83 -6.63
CA PRO A 735 -30.58 -18.04 -7.11
C PRO A 735 -30.75 -17.75 -8.60
N VAL A 736 -30.00 -16.79 -9.13
CA VAL A 736 -30.09 -16.32 -10.51
C VAL A 736 -28.68 -16.09 -11.05
N ASN A 737 -28.45 -16.37 -12.32
CA ASN A 737 -27.16 -16.06 -12.94
C ASN A 737 -27.01 -14.55 -13.12
N TRP A 738 -25.98 -13.97 -12.52
CA TRP A 738 -25.59 -12.57 -12.66
C TRP A 738 -24.75 -12.39 -13.95
N PRO A 739 -25.28 -11.72 -14.99
CA PRO A 739 -24.54 -11.52 -16.22
C PRO A 739 -23.40 -10.51 -16.07
N THR A 740 -22.39 -10.64 -16.92
CA THR A 740 -21.34 -9.62 -17.06
C THR A 740 -21.92 -8.36 -17.69
N PHE A 741 -21.54 -7.21 -17.14
CA PHE A 741 -21.81 -5.90 -17.71
C PHE A 741 -20.86 -5.64 -18.88
N THR A 742 -21.41 -5.28 -20.04
CA THR A 742 -20.63 -4.88 -21.22
C THR A 742 -21.20 -3.62 -21.84
N ARG A 743 -20.41 -2.90 -22.63
CA ARG A 743 -20.88 -1.69 -23.33
C ARG A 743 -22.06 -1.97 -24.27
N SER A 744 -22.04 -3.10 -24.98
CA SER A 744 -23.08 -3.51 -25.92
C SER A 744 -24.31 -4.14 -25.27
N GLY A 745 -24.12 -4.77 -24.10
CA GLY A 745 -25.17 -5.38 -23.29
C GLY A 745 -25.01 -4.96 -21.83
N PRO A 746 -25.43 -3.73 -21.46
CA PRO A 746 -25.29 -3.22 -20.10
C PRO A 746 -26.35 -3.84 -19.20
N GLN A 747 -26.17 -5.13 -18.89
CA GLN A 747 -27.04 -5.91 -18.03
C GLN A 747 -26.68 -5.71 -16.57
N PHE A 748 -27.68 -5.80 -15.70
CA PHE A 748 -27.52 -5.72 -14.26
C PHE A 748 -28.44 -6.74 -13.58
N LEU A 749 -28.06 -7.15 -12.36
CA LEU A 749 -28.90 -7.98 -11.50
C LEU A 749 -29.64 -7.08 -10.50
N GLU A 750 -30.96 -7.16 -10.48
CA GLU A 750 -31.76 -6.59 -9.41
C GLU A 750 -31.83 -7.59 -8.24
N ILE A 751 -31.38 -7.16 -7.05
CA ILE A 751 -31.31 -7.99 -5.85
C ILE A 751 -32.53 -7.72 -4.98
N HIS A 752 -33.39 -8.74 -4.86
CA HIS A 752 -34.63 -8.73 -4.07
C HIS A 752 -34.92 -10.13 -3.49
N SER A 753 -35.87 -10.25 -2.56
CA SER A 753 -36.20 -11.49 -1.85
C SER A 753 -36.95 -12.56 -2.65
N ASP A 754 -37.43 -12.24 -3.85
CA ASP A 754 -38.19 -13.12 -4.76
C ASP A 754 -37.53 -13.28 -6.15
N MET A 755 -36.21 -13.07 -6.20
CA MET A 755 -35.39 -13.17 -7.41
C MET A 755 -35.67 -14.42 -8.24
N ASN A 756 -35.84 -14.19 -9.55
CA ASN A 756 -35.89 -15.17 -10.63
C ASN A 756 -35.25 -14.56 -11.89
N ASN A 757 -35.26 -15.27 -13.03
CA ASN A 757 -34.59 -14.79 -14.25
C ASN A 757 -35.08 -13.41 -14.76
N ASN A 758 -36.26 -12.93 -14.37
CA ASN A 758 -36.77 -11.60 -14.74
C ASN A 758 -36.05 -10.45 -14.00
N TYR A 759 -35.27 -10.76 -12.96
CA TYR A 759 -34.46 -9.78 -12.22
C TYR A 759 -33.11 -9.50 -12.89
N VAL A 760 -32.82 -10.19 -14.00
CA VAL A 760 -31.76 -9.80 -14.91
C VAL A 760 -32.33 -8.79 -15.91
N GLN A 761 -31.96 -7.54 -15.72
CA GLN A 761 -32.44 -6.42 -16.53
C GLN A 761 -31.28 -5.79 -17.31
N GLN A 762 -31.59 -4.78 -18.12
CA GLN A 762 -30.61 -4.08 -18.94
C GLN A 762 -30.90 -2.59 -19.01
N LYS A 763 -29.87 -1.79 -19.29
CA LYS A 763 -30.00 -0.35 -19.54
C LYS A 763 -30.63 0.38 -18.35
N MET A 764 -30.07 0.16 -17.15
CA MET A 764 -30.52 0.75 -15.89
C MET A 764 -30.73 2.27 -16.06
N ARG A 765 -31.99 2.71 -15.98
CA ARG A 765 -32.37 4.13 -16.03
C ARG A 765 -31.71 4.93 -17.17
N MET A 766 -31.49 4.28 -18.31
CA MET A 766 -30.68 4.81 -19.41
C MET A 766 -31.09 6.19 -19.96
N PRO A 767 -32.39 6.57 -20.03
CA PRO A 767 -32.76 7.93 -20.46
C PRO A 767 -32.14 9.01 -19.56
N TYR A 768 -32.12 8.80 -18.24
CA TYR A 768 -31.54 9.72 -17.26
C TYR A 768 -30.01 9.70 -17.33
N VAL A 769 -29.41 8.50 -17.41
CA VAL A 769 -27.96 8.36 -17.61
C VAL A 769 -27.51 9.10 -18.88
N ASN A 770 -28.23 8.97 -19.99
CA ASN A 770 -27.94 9.69 -21.24
C ASN A 770 -28.12 11.21 -21.10
N PHE A 771 -29.13 11.66 -20.34
CA PHE A 771 -29.30 13.08 -20.05
C PHE A 771 -28.07 13.64 -19.33
N TRP A 772 -27.68 13.05 -18.21
CA TRP A 772 -26.57 13.57 -17.38
C TRP A 772 -25.19 13.41 -18.03
N THR A 773 -24.94 12.33 -18.78
CA THR A 773 -23.61 12.03 -19.33
C THR A 773 -23.39 12.55 -20.75
N ARG A 774 -24.44 12.85 -21.52
CA ARG A 774 -24.32 13.26 -22.92
C ARG A 774 -25.07 14.55 -23.23
N ILE A 775 -26.33 14.66 -22.84
CA ILE A 775 -27.14 15.85 -23.18
C ILE A 775 -26.66 17.06 -22.39
N LEU A 776 -26.68 17.00 -21.05
CA LEU A 776 -26.33 18.12 -20.18
C LEU A 776 -24.91 18.66 -20.46
N PRO A 777 -23.85 17.82 -20.61
CA PRO A 777 -22.52 18.33 -20.93
C PRO A 777 -22.43 19.02 -22.30
N SER A 778 -23.25 18.60 -23.28
CA SER A 778 -23.29 19.21 -24.62
C SER A 778 -23.95 20.60 -24.65
N LEU A 779 -24.67 20.98 -23.58
CA LEU A 779 -25.30 22.29 -23.47
C LEU A 779 -24.26 23.37 -23.15
N PRO A 780 -24.47 24.63 -23.59
CA PRO A 780 -23.59 25.75 -23.25
C PRO A 780 -23.47 25.93 -21.73
N THR A 781 -22.25 26.12 -21.25
CA THR A 781 -22.00 26.50 -19.86
C THR A 781 -22.28 27.99 -19.69
N VAL A 782 -23.02 28.35 -18.65
CA VAL A 782 -23.21 29.75 -18.25
C VAL A 782 -21.99 30.13 -17.41
N VAL A 783 -21.16 31.03 -17.91
CA VAL A 783 -20.12 31.66 -17.10
C VAL A 783 -20.83 32.62 -16.16
N SER A 784 -20.97 32.25 -14.87
CA SER A 784 -21.34 33.23 -13.87
C SER A 784 -20.13 34.12 -13.58
N GLU A 785 -20.30 35.44 -13.66
CA GLU A 785 -19.35 36.41 -13.10
C GLU A 785 -19.11 36.19 -11.60
#